data_AF-A0A9X3QJ19-F1
#
_entry.id   AF-A0A9X3QJ19-F1
#
_cell.length_a   1.000
_cell.length_b   1.000
_cell.length_c   1.000
_cell.angle_alpha   90.00
_cell.angle_beta   90.00
_cell.angle_gamma   90.00
#
_symmetry.space_group_name_H-M   'P 1'
#
loop_
_entity.id
_entity.type
_entity.pdbx_description
1 polymer ?
#
loop_
_entity_poly.entity_id
_entity_poly.type
_entity_poly.pdbx_seq_one_letter_code
_entity_poly.pdbx_strand_id
1 'polypeptide(L)'
;MSYFKEHGKTLLAHHYMIVPIKQGLKRPVMDGWQNVRLTASDIPRFANQGVGILTGQGPFPICAVDIDVTDVDLSHQFAEWCRDNLGVSCERVGNAPKILLVYRAEDSDWGKSTSAWFADPAEADKPFKEIHKHRIEVLGRGQQFVAYHVHPDTNKPYEWVDFFGGLTEFAANALPTITKEQVEEAVKAFERMAEEHGFVRVKNSKSRIGALTSSELADEEDLLMTTTATIGWSLDDAKKYLEHIDNEDYDTWLRVGMSLHHEFDGSDVALELWNEWSSTASNYVSFEELEYRWGTFSGTGSTIITAHWLLKTGRESKQAKLRLEKRQILADIKNQIADCRDQQELLQVVAKEAGKVAGTDLALRTELSGLIRQRFKQLTKISISAREVNIAMGGRKVQIALDDAQKRPMTEFGNASRMLDAYGNEIMFIAETNTWYRWNGVYWESCVNMVIEQYAKQTVLAMGDEAKKIDDDAQRAEFYQFCAMSQKAFMVKNMVTLAQSDPRVLVPIKELDSDIYLLGCANGAVNLRDGELVKPSQELLITYSTGVEYNPKAKCPLFEKTVLDAFFGDEEMANFFRRLMGYAILGNPVENLMIIPFGDGANGKSTVFTTISKALGDYSTTTPAETFLGDAKASAGGAREDILRLRGSRFVYVGEPDENKELKENLVKTITGGEKLSARGLYSRHTVEFSPTWTVVMPTNHKPIIKGSDHGIWRRLMMVPFERNYDKDKTLVKDPFLATKLLNELPGVLAWLVRGAIEYQQEGLNPPEKTKKARDEYRDEMDLLKDWISECCEVGDPETVSELSSRLWESWQEYASKKGELRYIPTSRSLGRRLSSKFKTAKGANGARKMLGIRVRVSADSDLFEDESGKQ
;
A
#
# COMPACT_ATOMS: atom_id res chain seq x y z
N MET A 1 8.89 -28.22 6.97
CA MET A 1 8.60 -26.79 6.75
C MET A 1 7.47 -26.36 7.68
N SER A 2 7.48 -25.11 8.14
CA SER A 2 6.54 -24.58 9.13
C SER A 2 5.43 -23.78 8.44
N TYR A 3 4.73 -24.38 7.47
CA TYR A 3 3.80 -23.68 6.57
C TYR A 3 2.73 -22.86 7.32
N PHE A 4 2.19 -23.40 8.42
CA PHE A 4 1.21 -22.66 9.24
C PHE A 4 1.78 -21.41 9.91
N LYS A 5 3.04 -21.46 10.32
CA LYS A 5 3.75 -20.30 10.88
C LYS A 5 4.08 -19.27 9.80
N GLU A 6 4.45 -19.73 8.62
CA GLU A 6 4.91 -18.93 7.50
C GLU A 6 3.76 -18.16 6.83
N HIS A 7 2.68 -18.85 6.47
CA HIS A 7 1.58 -18.25 5.70
C HIS A 7 0.37 -17.87 6.54
N GLY A 8 0.20 -18.45 7.74
CA GLY A 8 -1.02 -18.30 8.53
C GLY A 8 -1.34 -16.85 8.94
N LYS A 9 -0.32 -16.04 9.24
CA LYS A 9 -0.54 -14.62 9.62
C LYS A 9 -1.06 -13.81 8.44
N THR A 10 -0.42 -13.94 7.28
CA THR A 10 -0.79 -13.24 6.05
C THR A 10 -2.18 -13.63 5.60
N LEU A 11 -2.50 -14.93 5.59
CA LEU A 11 -3.82 -15.43 5.20
C LEU A 11 -4.94 -14.91 6.11
N LEU A 12 -4.71 -14.87 7.43
CA LEU A 12 -5.67 -14.27 8.36
C LEU A 12 -5.81 -12.75 8.16
N ALA A 13 -4.72 -12.04 7.92
CA ALA A 13 -4.74 -10.61 7.61
C ALA A 13 -5.50 -10.32 6.30
N HIS A 14 -5.45 -11.25 5.35
CA HIS A 14 -6.19 -11.25 4.09
C HIS A 14 -7.62 -11.80 4.22
N HIS A 15 -8.12 -12.02 5.43
CA HIS A 15 -9.47 -12.49 5.73
C HIS A 15 -9.79 -13.92 5.26
N TYR A 16 -8.79 -14.76 5.00
CA TYR A 16 -9.01 -16.19 4.84
C TYR A 16 -9.19 -16.87 6.19
N MET A 17 -10.09 -17.86 6.22
CA MET A 17 -10.29 -18.70 7.38
C MET A 17 -9.43 -19.96 7.25
N ILE A 18 -8.41 -20.07 8.10
CA ILE A 18 -7.41 -21.13 8.02
C ILE A 18 -7.65 -22.26 9.02
N VAL A 19 -7.28 -23.48 8.65
CA VAL A 19 -7.26 -24.67 9.53
C VAL A 19 -5.93 -25.42 9.42
N PRO A 20 -5.41 -25.98 10.53
CA PRO A 20 -4.13 -26.66 10.54
C PRO A 20 -4.28 -28.07 9.96
N ILE A 21 -3.50 -28.38 8.93
CA ILE A 21 -3.48 -29.66 8.23
C ILE A 21 -2.41 -30.56 8.80
N LYS A 22 -2.81 -31.79 9.15
CA LYS A 22 -1.93 -32.77 9.77
C LYS A 22 -0.76 -33.13 8.85
N GLN A 23 0.44 -33.17 9.40
CA GLN A 23 1.64 -33.58 8.68
C GLN A 23 1.48 -34.92 7.97
N GLY A 24 1.88 -34.97 6.70
CA GLY A 24 1.77 -36.16 5.83
C GLY A 24 0.35 -36.57 5.44
N LEU A 25 -0.68 -35.76 5.75
CA LEU A 25 -2.08 -36.05 5.42
C LEU A 25 -2.76 -34.83 4.80
N LYS A 26 -3.91 -35.04 4.16
CA LYS A 26 -4.76 -33.98 3.56
C LYS A 26 -5.93 -33.55 4.47
N ARG A 27 -5.89 -33.86 5.77
CA ARG A 27 -7.00 -33.61 6.73
C ARG A 27 -6.58 -32.71 7.90
N PRO A 28 -7.50 -31.95 8.49
CA PRO A 28 -7.21 -31.13 9.66
C PRO A 28 -6.73 -31.93 10.89
N VAL A 29 -6.01 -31.25 11.78
CA VAL A 29 -5.43 -31.85 13.00
C VAL A 29 -6.48 -32.15 14.08
N MET A 30 -7.60 -31.43 14.05
CA MET A 30 -8.61 -31.42 15.11
C MET A 30 -9.99 -31.83 14.60
N ASP A 31 -10.81 -32.33 15.50
CA ASP A 31 -12.24 -32.59 15.28
C ASP A 31 -13.03 -31.27 15.30
N GLY A 32 -14.23 -31.24 14.70
CA GLY A 32 -15.06 -30.02 14.59
C GLY A 32 -14.41 -28.88 13.79
N TRP A 33 -13.38 -29.17 13.00
CA TRP A 33 -12.57 -28.20 12.26
C TRP A 33 -13.39 -27.29 11.33
N GLN A 34 -14.56 -27.74 10.89
CA GLN A 34 -15.50 -27.01 10.06
C GLN A 34 -15.89 -25.69 10.72
N ASN A 35 -15.98 -25.65 12.06
CA ASN A 35 -16.41 -24.47 12.80
C ASN A 35 -15.35 -23.71 13.55
N VAL A 36 -14.10 -24.12 13.38
CA VAL A 36 -12.98 -23.45 14.02
C VAL A 36 -12.77 -22.05 13.43
N ARG A 37 -12.48 -21.08 14.29
CA ARG A 37 -12.16 -19.69 13.93
C ARG A 37 -10.79 -19.33 14.51
N LEU A 38 -9.74 -19.76 13.83
CA LEU A 38 -8.37 -19.47 14.27
C LEU A 38 -8.02 -18.00 14.06
N THR A 39 -7.20 -17.49 14.98
CA THR A 39 -6.69 -16.12 14.97
C THR A 39 -5.16 -16.12 14.98
N ALA A 40 -4.55 -14.94 14.87
CA ALA A 40 -3.10 -14.83 14.84
C ALA A 40 -2.42 -15.37 16.13
N SER A 41 -3.13 -15.38 17.26
CA SER A 41 -2.64 -15.96 18.52
C SER A 41 -2.58 -17.49 18.52
N ASP A 42 -3.29 -18.17 17.62
CA ASP A 42 -3.31 -19.63 17.54
C ASP A 42 -2.16 -20.19 16.70
N ILE A 43 -1.51 -19.35 15.89
CA ILE A 43 -0.45 -19.76 14.96
C ILE A 43 0.72 -20.47 15.64
N PRO A 44 1.25 -20.01 16.79
CA PRO A 44 2.33 -20.71 17.49
C PRO A 44 1.97 -22.16 17.88
N ARG A 45 0.69 -22.43 18.18
CA ARG A 45 0.20 -23.76 18.59
C ARG A 45 0.27 -24.79 17.46
N PHE A 46 0.14 -24.34 16.21
CA PHE A 46 0.10 -25.21 15.02
C PHE A 46 1.26 -24.95 14.06
N ALA A 47 2.33 -24.29 14.50
CA ALA A 47 3.43 -23.81 13.66
C ALA A 47 3.96 -24.86 12.67
N ASN A 48 4.05 -26.13 13.11
CA ASN A 48 4.59 -27.24 12.33
C ASN A 48 3.55 -27.97 11.47
N GLN A 49 2.37 -27.41 11.22
CA GLN A 49 1.31 -28.03 10.42
C GLN A 49 1.24 -27.41 9.01
N GLY A 50 0.53 -28.07 8.09
CA GLY A 50 0.13 -27.47 6.81
C GLY A 50 -1.02 -26.48 7.00
N VAL A 51 -1.33 -25.69 5.99
CA VAL A 51 -2.45 -24.72 5.99
C VAL A 51 -3.56 -25.20 5.06
N GLY A 52 -4.77 -25.29 5.59
CA GLY A 52 -6.00 -25.46 4.82
C GLY A 52 -6.86 -24.20 4.88
N ILE A 53 -7.71 -24.00 3.88
CA ILE A 53 -8.66 -22.88 3.79
C ILE A 53 -10.06 -23.45 3.90
N LEU A 54 -10.82 -22.92 4.85
CA LEU A 54 -12.24 -23.25 5.02
C LEU A 54 -13.06 -22.59 3.91
N THR A 55 -14.00 -23.36 3.34
CA THR A 55 -14.85 -22.90 2.24
C THR A 55 -16.30 -22.66 2.68
N GLY A 56 -17.02 -21.81 1.94
CA GLY A 56 -18.45 -21.53 2.03
C GLY A 56 -18.93 -20.75 3.26
N GLN A 57 -18.01 -20.19 4.05
CA GLN A 57 -18.32 -19.51 5.30
C GLN A 57 -17.39 -18.31 5.56
N GLY A 58 -17.81 -17.43 6.47
CA GLY A 58 -17.11 -16.19 6.79
C GLY A 58 -17.66 -14.95 6.06
N PRO A 59 -17.08 -13.77 6.31
CA PRO A 59 -17.54 -12.51 5.71
C PRO A 59 -17.24 -12.43 4.19
N PHE A 60 -16.23 -13.18 3.74
CA PHE A 60 -15.89 -13.35 2.32
C PHE A 60 -15.79 -14.86 2.06
N PRO A 61 -16.92 -15.55 1.83
CA PRO A 61 -16.96 -17.00 1.78
C PRO A 61 -16.15 -17.51 0.59
N ILE A 62 -15.09 -18.26 0.86
CA ILE A 62 -14.23 -18.83 -0.18
C ILE A 62 -14.92 -20.05 -0.79
N CYS A 63 -14.87 -20.19 -2.11
CA CYS A 63 -15.17 -21.45 -2.79
C CYS A 63 -14.00 -21.82 -3.69
N ALA A 64 -13.87 -23.08 -4.06
CA ALA A 64 -12.79 -23.52 -4.94
C ALA A 64 -13.29 -24.56 -5.93
N VAL A 65 -12.91 -24.41 -7.19
CA VAL A 65 -13.15 -25.39 -8.26
C VAL A 65 -11.98 -26.38 -8.23
N ASP A 66 -12.24 -27.59 -7.75
CA ASP A 66 -11.29 -28.71 -7.69
C ASP A 66 -11.49 -29.61 -8.93
N ILE A 67 -10.52 -29.55 -9.85
CA ILE A 67 -10.51 -30.31 -11.11
C ILE A 67 -9.82 -31.65 -10.85
N ASP A 68 -10.61 -32.65 -10.48
CA ASP A 68 -10.16 -34.02 -10.20
C ASP A 68 -10.16 -34.85 -11.49
N VAL A 69 -9.27 -34.48 -12.40
CA VAL A 69 -9.15 -35.04 -13.76
C VAL A 69 -7.71 -35.49 -13.99
N THR A 70 -7.51 -36.71 -14.48
CA THR A 70 -6.17 -37.25 -14.79
C THR A 70 -5.79 -37.14 -16.27
N ASP A 71 -6.74 -36.77 -17.12
CA ASP A 71 -6.50 -36.41 -18.52
C ASP A 71 -5.96 -34.98 -18.59
N VAL A 72 -4.80 -34.81 -19.24
CA VAL A 72 -4.06 -33.54 -19.24
C VAL A 72 -4.80 -32.49 -20.05
N ASP A 73 -5.28 -32.85 -21.24
CA ASP A 73 -5.90 -31.91 -22.18
C ASP A 73 -7.26 -31.43 -21.63
N LEU A 74 -8.10 -32.35 -21.13
CA LEU A 74 -9.38 -32.00 -20.50
C LEU A 74 -9.19 -31.12 -19.26
N SER A 75 -8.17 -31.41 -18.43
CA SER A 75 -7.91 -30.62 -17.22
C SER A 75 -7.50 -29.19 -17.57
N HIS A 76 -6.58 -29.01 -18.53
CA HIS A 76 -6.15 -27.69 -18.98
C HIS A 76 -7.24 -26.92 -19.72
N GLN A 77 -8.00 -27.60 -20.58
CA GLN A 77 -9.12 -26.99 -21.31
C GLN A 77 -10.18 -26.46 -20.34
N PHE A 78 -10.53 -27.24 -19.30
CA PHE A 78 -11.52 -26.78 -18.33
C PHE A 78 -10.99 -25.67 -17.42
N ALA A 79 -9.72 -25.73 -17.02
CA ALA A 79 -9.08 -24.63 -16.29
C ALA A 79 -9.07 -23.31 -17.09
N GLU A 80 -8.84 -23.38 -18.41
CA GLU A 80 -8.95 -22.22 -19.32
C GLU A 80 -10.39 -21.69 -19.40
N TRP A 81 -11.38 -22.59 -19.52
CA TRP A 81 -12.78 -22.21 -19.49
C TRP A 81 -13.14 -21.46 -18.19
N CYS A 82 -12.64 -21.90 -17.03
CA CYS A 82 -12.84 -21.19 -15.77
C CYS A 82 -12.23 -19.79 -15.80
N ARG A 83 -11.03 -19.60 -16.36
CA ARG A 83 -10.38 -18.27 -16.47
C ARG A 83 -11.22 -17.30 -17.31
N ASP A 84 -11.78 -17.78 -18.41
CA ASP A 84 -12.54 -16.96 -19.34
C ASP A 84 -13.95 -16.62 -18.84
N ASN A 85 -14.59 -17.52 -18.07
CA ASN A 85 -16.02 -17.41 -17.72
C ASN A 85 -16.27 -17.09 -16.24
N LEU A 86 -15.37 -17.49 -15.34
CA LEU A 86 -15.46 -17.23 -13.89
C LEU A 86 -14.48 -16.16 -13.42
N GLY A 87 -13.53 -15.78 -14.28
CA GLY A 87 -12.47 -14.81 -14.00
C GLY A 87 -11.14 -15.47 -13.66
N VAL A 88 -10.06 -14.75 -13.96
CA VAL A 88 -8.68 -15.17 -13.64
C VAL A 88 -8.48 -15.11 -12.13
N SER A 89 -7.99 -16.20 -11.54
CA SER A 89 -7.79 -16.31 -10.09
C SER A 89 -6.57 -17.17 -9.72
N CYS A 90 -6.34 -17.38 -8.43
CA CYS A 90 -5.25 -18.21 -7.91
C CYS A 90 -5.44 -19.68 -8.34
N GLU A 91 -4.35 -20.30 -8.80
CA GLU A 91 -4.32 -21.64 -9.38
C GLU A 91 -3.25 -22.49 -8.68
N ARG A 92 -3.65 -23.65 -8.16
CA ARG A 92 -2.77 -24.51 -7.36
C ARG A 92 -2.75 -25.94 -7.86
N VAL A 93 -1.54 -26.46 -8.02
CA VAL A 93 -1.26 -27.84 -8.41
C VAL A 93 -0.56 -28.57 -7.26
N GLY A 94 -1.01 -29.79 -6.97
CA GLY A 94 -0.34 -30.69 -6.01
C GLY A 94 0.06 -32.04 -6.61
N ASN A 95 -0.80 -32.57 -7.47
CA ASN A 95 -0.54 -33.77 -8.26
C ASN A 95 -1.09 -33.53 -9.67
N ALA A 96 -0.24 -32.99 -10.55
CA ALA A 96 -0.59 -32.72 -11.93
C ALA A 96 -1.13 -34.00 -12.61
N PRO A 97 -2.15 -33.91 -13.48
CA PRO A 97 -2.75 -32.69 -14.03
C PRO A 97 -3.91 -32.11 -13.21
N LYS A 98 -4.10 -32.50 -11.95
CA LYS A 98 -5.20 -31.97 -11.12
C LYS A 98 -4.92 -30.53 -10.68
N ILE A 99 -5.89 -29.65 -10.93
CA ILE A 99 -5.80 -28.20 -10.73
C ILE A 99 -6.89 -27.76 -9.75
N LEU A 100 -6.58 -26.80 -8.88
CA LEU A 100 -7.54 -26.13 -8.02
C LEU A 100 -7.54 -24.62 -8.28
N LEU A 101 -8.71 -24.04 -8.58
CA LEU A 101 -8.90 -22.61 -8.77
C LEU A 101 -9.75 -22.02 -7.63
N VAL A 102 -9.35 -20.88 -7.06
CA VAL A 102 -9.98 -20.31 -5.86
C VAL A 102 -10.85 -19.10 -6.21
N TYR A 103 -12.05 -18.99 -5.65
CA TYR A 103 -13.00 -17.92 -5.91
C TYR A 103 -13.70 -17.47 -4.62
N ARG A 104 -14.51 -16.42 -4.70
CA ARG A 104 -15.44 -16.02 -3.64
C ARG A 104 -16.87 -16.42 -4.03
N ALA A 105 -17.63 -16.99 -3.09
CA ALA A 105 -19.05 -17.22 -3.27
C ALA A 105 -19.85 -15.93 -3.05
N GLU A 106 -20.97 -15.76 -3.77
CA GLU A 106 -21.87 -14.61 -3.59
C GLU A 106 -22.63 -14.64 -2.23
N ASP A 107 -22.78 -15.83 -1.65
CA ASP A 107 -23.57 -16.08 -0.44
C ASP A 107 -22.76 -16.76 0.66
N SER A 108 -22.96 -16.31 1.90
CA SER A 108 -22.63 -17.12 3.08
C SER A 108 -23.54 -18.36 3.09
N ASP A 109 -23.02 -19.53 3.43
CA ASP A 109 -23.71 -20.84 3.40
C ASP A 109 -23.73 -21.50 2.01
N TRP A 110 -22.62 -21.33 1.29
CA TRP A 110 -22.41 -21.88 -0.04
C TRP A 110 -22.32 -23.41 0.00
N GLY A 111 -23.32 -24.14 -0.47
CA GLY A 111 -23.26 -25.60 -0.52
C GLY A 111 -22.24 -26.16 -1.52
N LYS A 112 -21.82 -27.42 -1.32
CA LYS A 112 -20.95 -28.14 -2.24
C LYS A 112 -21.67 -28.45 -3.56
N SER A 113 -20.97 -28.29 -4.67
CA SER A 113 -21.45 -28.72 -5.99
C SER A 113 -20.52 -29.75 -6.61
N THR A 114 -21.06 -30.69 -7.39
CA THR A 114 -20.30 -31.74 -8.06
C THR A 114 -20.90 -32.03 -9.43
N SER A 115 -20.04 -32.22 -10.43
CA SER A 115 -20.44 -32.87 -11.68
C SER A 115 -20.69 -34.37 -11.48
N ALA A 116 -21.27 -35.04 -12.48
CA ALA A 116 -21.25 -36.49 -12.53
C ALA A 116 -19.81 -37.03 -12.71
N TRP A 117 -19.60 -38.29 -12.32
CA TRP A 117 -18.38 -39.03 -12.60
C TRP A 117 -18.33 -39.46 -14.06
N PHE A 118 -17.16 -39.30 -14.69
CA PHE A 118 -16.83 -39.77 -16.04
C PHE A 118 -15.67 -40.74 -15.98
N ALA A 119 -15.62 -41.69 -16.91
CA ALA A 119 -14.56 -42.71 -17.01
C ALA A 119 -14.35 -43.13 -18.46
N ASP A 120 -13.22 -43.80 -18.74
CA ASP A 120 -12.96 -44.39 -20.05
C ASP A 120 -14.04 -45.45 -20.37
N PRO A 121 -14.57 -45.50 -21.60
CA PRO A 121 -15.52 -46.54 -22.03
C PRO A 121 -15.08 -47.97 -21.73
N ALA A 122 -13.78 -48.27 -21.83
CA ALA A 122 -13.21 -49.58 -21.54
C ALA A 122 -13.22 -49.94 -20.04
N GLU A 123 -13.41 -48.95 -19.17
CA GLU A 123 -13.46 -49.11 -17.71
C GLU A 123 -14.86 -48.96 -17.13
N ALA A 124 -15.83 -48.50 -17.92
CA ALA A 124 -17.18 -48.15 -17.45
C ALA A 124 -17.93 -49.31 -16.75
N ASP A 125 -17.60 -50.57 -17.10
CA ASP A 125 -18.20 -51.78 -16.55
C ASP A 125 -17.42 -52.38 -15.35
N LYS A 126 -16.26 -51.83 -14.99
CA LYS A 126 -15.50 -52.28 -13.82
C LYS A 126 -16.23 -51.89 -12.51
N PRO A 127 -15.97 -52.58 -11.39
CA PRO A 127 -16.47 -52.13 -10.08
C PRO A 127 -16.04 -50.69 -9.79
N PHE A 128 -16.92 -49.84 -9.22
CA PHE A 128 -16.68 -48.40 -9.00
C PHE A 128 -15.35 -48.06 -8.27
N LYS A 129 -14.82 -48.98 -7.47
CA LYS A 129 -13.54 -48.81 -6.77
C LYS A 129 -12.30 -49.01 -7.66
N GLU A 130 -12.47 -49.58 -8.85
CA GLU A 130 -11.42 -49.99 -9.79
C GLU A 130 -11.40 -49.13 -11.06
N ILE A 131 -12.31 -48.14 -11.17
CA ILE A 131 -12.42 -47.22 -12.31
C ILE A 131 -11.53 -45.99 -12.11
N HIS A 132 -10.78 -45.61 -13.14
CA HIS A 132 -10.16 -44.29 -13.22
C HIS A 132 -11.23 -43.25 -13.59
N LYS A 133 -11.58 -42.41 -12.63
CA LYS A 133 -12.75 -41.55 -12.69
C LYS A 133 -12.37 -40.07 -12.63
N HIS A 134 -13.09 -39.27 -13.39
CA HIS A 134 -12.89 -37.84 -13.59
C HIS A 134 -14.12 -37.08 -13.14
N ARG A 135 -13.94 -35.95 -12.47
CA ARG A 135 -15.00 -34.98 -12.18
C ARG A 135 -14.43 -33.62 -11.77
N ILE A 136 -15.30 -32.62 -11.75
CA ILE A 136 -15.08 -31.38 -11.00
C ILE A 136 -15.92 -31.34 -9.72
N GLU A 137 -15.38 -30.72 -8.68
CA GLU A 137 -16.10 -30.34 -7.46
C GLU A 137 -15.96 -28.83 -7.19
N VAL A 138 -17.04 -28.15 -6.81
CA VAL A 138 -16.98 -26.80 -6.25
C VAL A 138 -17.15 -26.89 -4.74
N LEU A 139 -16.07 -26.60 -4.02
CA LEU A 139 -16.00 -26.71 -2.57
C LEU A 139 -16.78 -25.57 -1.90
N GLY A 140 -17.59 -25.95 -0.91
CA GLY A 140 -18.50 -25.06 -0.17
C GLY A 140 -18.41 -25.29 1.35
N ARG A 141 -19.45 -24.93 2.08
CA ARG A 141 -19.54 -25.00 3.54
C ARG A 141 -19.30 -26.43 4.03
N GLY A 142 -18.61 -26.56 5.15
CA GLY A 142 -18.20 -27.84 5.71
C GLY A 142 -17.05 -28.52 4.98
N GLN A 143 -16.39 -27.86 4.02
CA GLN A 143 -15.22 -28.37 3.30
C GLN A 143 -13.99 -27.49 3.54
N GLN A 144 -12.81 -28.03 3.19
CA GLN A 144 -11.55 -27.29 3.12
C GLN A 144 -10.70 -27.78 1.96
N PHE A 145 -9.81 -26.94 1.46
CA PHE A 145 -8.70 -27.37 0.61
C PHE A 145 -7.35 -27.01 1.23
N VAL A 146 -6.33 -27.82 0.93
CA VAL A 146 -4.97 -27.61 1.42
C VAL A 146 -4.30 -26.51 0.59
N ALA A 147 -4.01 -25.34 1.18
CA ALA A 147 -3.36 -24.25 0.48
C ALA A 147 -1.82 -24.38 0.48
N TYR A 148 -1.23 -24.75 1.62
CA TYR A 148 0.23 -24.85 1.77
C TYR A 148 0.59 -26.09 2.59
N HIS A 149 1.15 -27.11 1.95
CA HIS A 149 1.62 -28.35 2.60
C HIS A 149 2.48 -29.19 1.65
N VAL A 150 3.01 -30.32 2.12
CA VAL A 150 3.55 -31.38 1.26
C VAL A 150 2.44 -32.36 0.88
N HIS A 151 2.25 -32.60 -0.42
CA HIS A 151 1.27 -33.54 -0.93
C HIS A 151 1.72 -34.98 -0.64
N PRO A 152 0.90 -35.82 0.04
CA PRO A 152 1.34 -37.14 0.53
C PRO A 152 1.69 -38.14 -0.58
N ASP A 153 1.03 -38.06 -1.73
CA ASP A 153 1.26 -39.03 -2.81
C ASP A 153 2.48 -38.67 -3.67
N THR A 154 2.81 -37.37 -3.78
CA THR A 154 3.91 -36.89 -4.63
C THR A 154 5.16 -36.55 -3.83
N ASN A 155 5.04 -36.41 -2.50
CA ASN A 155 6.06 -35.92 -1.58
C ASN A 155 6.65 -34.56 -1.98
N LYS A 156 5.93 -33.79 -2.80
CA LYS A 156 6.30 -32.42 -3.20
C LYS A 156 5.37 -31.40 -2.54
N PRO A 157 5.83 -30.17 -2.29
CA PRO A 157 4.96 -29.09 -1.88
C PRO A 157 3.82 -28.87 -2.88
N TYR A 158 2.66 -28.45 -2.39
CA TYR A 158 1.67 -27.81 -3.25
C TYR A 158 2.27 -26.51 -3.83
N GLU A 159 2.04 -26.28 -5.11
CA GLU A 159 2.59 -25.15 -5.86
C GLU A 159 1.44 -24.28 -6.39
N TRP A 160 1.55 -22.97 -6.17
CA TRP A 160 0.70 -21.97 -6.82
C TRP A 160 1.36 -21.63 -8.15
N VAL A 161 0.70 -22.00 -9.25
CA VAL A 161 1.24 -21.89 -10.63
C VAL A 161 0.65 -20.69 -11.37
N ASP A 162 -0.26 -19.96 -10.73
CA ASP A 162 -0.78 -18.70 -11.22
C ASP A 162 0.30 -17.60 -11.28
N PHE A 163 0.04 -16.60 -12.12
CA PHE A 163 0.94 -15.44 -12.30
C PHE A 163 1.15 -14.62 -11.02
N PHE A 164 0.28 -14.80 -10.02
CA PHE A 164 0.17 -13.90 -8.90
C PHE A 164 0.86 -14.37 -7.63
N GLY A 165 1.24 -15.65 -7.51
CA GLY A 165 1.95 -16.19 -6.35
C GLY A 165 1.06 -16.82 -5.27
N GLY A 166 -0.24 -17.04 -5.55
CA GLY A 166 -1.17 -17.73 -4.67
C GLY A 166 -1.87 -16.86 -3.62
N LEU A 167 -2.49 -17.49 -2.62
CA LEU A 167 -3.44 -16.82 -1.72
C LEU A 167 -2.82 -15.82 -0.74
N THR A 168 -1.51 -15.87 -0.50
CA THR A 168 -0.83 -14.88 0.33
C THR A 168 -0.75 -13.49 -0.31
N GLU A 169 -0.98 -13.37 -1.61
CA GLU A 169 -0.83 -12.11 -2.35
C GLU A 169 -2.14 -11.31 -2.49
N PHE A 170 -3.29 -11.91 -2.15
CA PHE A 170 -4.60 -11.26 -2.25
C PHE A 170 -5.42 -11.37 -0.99
N ALA A 171 -6.15 -10.30 -0.67
CA ALA A 171 -7.25 -10.38 0.27
C ALA A 171 -8.41 -11.23 -0.32
N ALA A 172 -9.08 -12.01 0.53
CA ALA A 172 -10.23 -12.85 0.17
C ALA A 172 -11.36 -12.08 -0.54
N ASN A 173 -11.48 -10.77 -0.27
CA ASN A 173 -12.48 -9.91 -0.90
C ASN A 173 -12.12 -9.43 -2.32
N ALA A 174 -10.87 -9.60 -2.74
CA ALA A 174 -10.36 -9.26 -4.07
C ALA A 174 -10.50 -10.42 -5.07
N LEU A 175 -10.80 -11.64 -4.59
CA LEU A 175 -11.06 -12.80 -5.45
C LEU A 175 -12.34 -12.58 -6.28
N PRO A 176 -12.38 -13.05 -7.55
CA PRO A 176 -13.57 -12.99 -8.36
C PRO A 176 -14.74 -13.70 -7.67
N THR A 177 -15.92 -13.10 -7.74
CA THR A 177 -17.14 -13.67 -7.14
C THR A 177 -17.87 -14.51 -8.16
N ILE A 178 -18.25 -15.73 -7.79
CA ILE A 178 -19.01 -16.65 -8.63
C ILE A 178 -20.42 -16.89 -8.06
N THR A 179 -21.41 -16.97 -8.95
CA THR A 179 -22.82 -17.22 -8.62
C THR A 179 -23.20 -18.70 -8.78
N LYS A 180 -24.38 -19.09 -8.27
CA LYS A 180 -24.85 -20.48 -8.40
C LYS A 180 -25.09 -20.83 -9.87
N GLU A 181 -25.62 -19.90 -10.65
CA GLU A 181 -25.86 -20.06 -12.09
C GLU A 181 -24.54 -20.28 -12.84
N GLN A 182 -23.49 -19.54 -12.50
CA GLN A 182 -22.17 -19.75 -13.10
C GLN A 182 -21.58 -21.12 -12.73
N VAL A 183 -21.85 -21.62 -11.52
CA VAL A 183 -21.46 -22.99 -11.12
C VAL A 183 -22.25 -24.05 -11.87
N GLU A 184 -23.55 -23.84 -12.11
CA GLU A 184 -24.35 -24.73 -12.95
C GLU A 184 -23.82 -24.79 -14.40
N GLU A 185 -23.45 -23.64 -14.94
CA GLU A 185 -22.84 -23.55 -16.27
C GLU A 185 -21.49 -24.26 -16.32
N ALA A 186 -20.65 -24.08 -15.30
CA ALA A 186 -19.36 -24.76 -15.18
C ALA A 186 -19.51 -26.28 -15.16
N VAL A 187 -20.49 -26.80 -14.41
CA VAL A 187 -20.80 -28.24 -14.39
C VAL A 187 -21.23 -28.73 -15.77
N LYS A 188 -22.15 -28.01 -16.44
CA LYS A 188 -22.60 -28.39 -17.79
C LYS A 188 -21.46 -28.34 -18.82
N ALA A 189 -20.60 -27.32 -18.75
CA ALA A 189 -19.46 -27.16 -19.63
C ALA A 189 -18.46 -28.32 -19.45
N PHE A 190 -18.14 -28.69 -18.21
CA PHE A 190 -17.27 -29.83 -17.93
C PHE A 190 -17.85 -31.15 -18.45
N GLU A 191 -19.13 -31.44 -18.17
CA GLU A 191 -19.77 -32.70 -18.61
C GLU A 191 -19.72 -32.83 -20.14
N ARG A 192 -19.94 -31.73 -20.88
CA ARG A 192 -19.79 -31.69 -22.34
C ARG A 192 -18.35 -31.93 -22.79
N MET A 193 -17.38 -31.24 -22.19
CA MET A 193 -15.96 -31.41 -22.54
C MET A 193 -15.47 -32.83 -22.29
N ALA A 194 -15.93 -33.47 -21.21
CA ALA A 194 -15.58 -34.86 -20.90
C ALA A 194 -16.09 -35.83 -21.97
N GLU A 195 -17.32 -35.64 -22.47
CA GLU A 195 -17.88 -36.42 -23.58
C GLU A 195 -17.11 -36.18 -24.89
N GLU A 196 -16.72 -34.92 -25.17
CA GLU A 196 -15.89 -34.57 -26.34
C GLU A 196 -14.50 -35.22 -26.29
N HIS A 197 -13.95 -35.44 -25.10
CA HIS A 197 -12.70 -36.17 -24.88
C HIS A 197 -12.89 -37.71 -24.89
N GLY A 198 -14.09 -38.20 -25.19
CA GLY A 198 -14.38 -39.62 -25.34
C GLY A 198 -14.66 -40.35 -24.04
N PHE A 199 -14.79 -39.64 -22.91
CA PHE A 199 -15.20 -40.24 -21.65
C PHE A 199 -16.72 -40.47 -21.61
N VAL A 200 -17.14 -41.50 -20.88
CA VAL A 200 -18.55 -41.82 -20.67
C VAL A 200 -18.93 -41.62 -19.22
N ARG A 201 -20.17 -41.15 -19.01
CA ARG A 201 -20.72 -40.95 -17.67
C ARG A 201 -20.88 -42.30 -16.95
N VAL A 202 -20.36 -42.37 -15.73
CA VAL A 202 -20.47 -43.55 -14.86
C VAL A 202 -21.93 -43.77 -14.46
N LYS A 203 -22.38 -45.03 -14.56
CA LYS A 203 -23.76 -45.44 -14.28
C LYS A 203 -24.23 -44.97 -12.90
N ASN A 204 -25.45 -44.42 -12.84
CA ASN A 204 -26.08 -43.85 -11.64
C ASN A 204 -25.40 -42.61 -11.03
N SER A 205 -24.37 -42.05 -11.66
CA SER A 205 -23.80 -40.78 -11.19
C SER A 205 -24.69 -39.60 -11.57
N LYS A 206 -24.96 -38.71 -10.61
CA LYS A 206 -25.72 -37.47 -10.78
C LYS A 206 -24.88 -36.26 -10.37
N SER A 207 -25.01 -35.17 -11.11
CA SER A 207 -24.54 -33.86 -10.67
C SER A 207 -25.40 -33.34 -9.53
N ARG A 208 -24.82 -32.50 -8.68
CA ARG A 208 -25.48 -31.86 -7.54
C ARG A 208 -25.01 -30.41 -7.47
N ILE A 209 -25.92 -29.48 -7.25
CA ILE A 209 -25.63 -28.05 -7.18
C ILE A 209 -26.05 -27.55 -5.80
N GLY A 210 -25.13 -26.90 -5.08
CA GLY A 210 -25.41 -26.21 -3.83
C GLY A 210 -25.91 -27.09 -2.68
N ALA A 211 -25.48 -28.36 -2.60
CA ALA A 211 -25.88 -29.26 -1.52
C ALA A 211 -25.06 -28.98 -0.24
N LEU A 212 -25.73 -28.69 0.87
CA LEU A 212 -25.10 -28.67 2.20
C LEU A 212 -24.65 -30.10 2.56
N THR A 213 -23.51 -30.23 3.24
CA THR A 213 -22.88 -31.55 3.42
C THR A 213 -23.61 -32.36 4.50
N SER A 214 -23.68 -33.69 4.33
CA SER A 214 -24.35 -34.59 5.28
C SER A 214 -23.74 -34.61 6.69
N SER A 215 -22.58 -33.97 6.89
CA SER A 215 -21.94 -33.79 8.20
C SER A 215 -22.47 -32.58 8.99
N GLU A 216 -23.37 -31.76 8.43
CA GLU A 216 -23.97 -30.62 9.14
C GLU A 216 -25.25 -31.01 9.92
N LEU A 217 -25.56 -32.31 10.01
CA LEU A 217 -26.62 -32.84 10.89
C LEU A 217 -26.07 -33.42 12.22
N ALA A 218 -24.75 -33.40 12.44
CA ALA A 218 -24.16 -33.82 13.71
C ALA A 218 -22.86 -33.05 13.99
N ASP A 219 -22.83 -32.41 15.15
CA ASP A 219 -21.65 -31.93 15.88
C ASP A 219 -20.97 -30.63 15.43
N GLU A 220 -21.54 -29.51 15.87
CA GLU A 220 -20.78 -28.30 16.18
C GLU A 220 -21.18 -27.79 17.57
N GLU A 221 -20.35 -28.09 18.58
CA GLU A 221 -20.42 -27.49 19.92
C GLU A 221 -20.19 -25.98 19.81
N ASP A 222 -21.30 -25.29 19.69
CA ASP A 222 -21.46 -23.88 19.89
C ASP A 222 -21.36 -23.60 21.39
N LEU A 223 -20.40 -22.78 21.83
CA LEU A 223 -20.18 -22.41 23.23
C LEU A 223 -21.42 -21.79 23.91
N LEU A 224 -22.35 -21.29 23.11
CA LEU A 224 -23.68 -20.85 23.55
C LEU A 224 -24.59 -22.06 23.86
N MET A 225 -24.50 -23.15 23.10
CA MET A 225 -25.29 -24.38 23.27
C MET A 225 -24.76 -25.34 24.33
N THR A 226 -23.49 -25.25 24.72
CA THR A 226 -22.87 -26.10 25.75
C THR A 226 -23.06 -25.56 27.17
N THR A 227 -23.57 -24.33 27.31
CA THR A 227 -23.80 -23.71 28.61
C THR A 227 -25.18 -24.11 29.13
N THR A 228 -25.20 -24.89 30.22
CA THR A 228 -26.43 -25.27 30.95
C THR A 228 -26.85 -24.25 32.00
N ALA A 229 -26.10 -23.15 32.15
CA ALA A 229 -26.51 -22.05 33.02
C ALA A 229 -27.61 -21.22 32.35
N THR A 230 -28.60 -20.79 33.14
CA THR A 230 -29.58 -19.79 32.70
C THR A 230 -28.88 -18.44 32.46
N ILE A 231 -29.46 -17.62 31.60
CA ILE A 231 -28.93 -16.29 31.26
C ILE A 231 -29.42 -15.24 32.25
N GLY A 232 -30.52 -15.52 32.97
CA GLY A 232 -31.21 -14.60 33.87
C GLY A 232 -32.11 -13.63 33.11
N TRP A 233 -32.69 -14.06 31.99
CA TRP A 233 -33.60 -13.22 31.20
C TRP A 233 -34.88 -12.88 31.96
N SER A 234 -35.41 -11.68 31.68
CA SER A 234 -36.80 -11.37 31.99
C SER A 234 -37.71 -11.96 30.91
N LEU A 235 -39.00 -12.16 31.22
CA LEU A 235 -39.99 -12.60 30.22
C LEU A 235 -40.07 -11.63 29.03
N ASP A 236 -39.91 -10.32 29.27
CA ASP A 236 -39.85 -9.31 28.20
C ASP A 236 -38.64 -9.48 27.28
N ASP A 237 -37.51 -9.96 27.81
CA ASP A 237 -36.33 -10.24 27.01
C ASP A 237 -36.54 -11.47 26.13
N ALA A 238 -37.12 -12.54 26.69
CA ALA A 238 -37.48 -13.73 25.92
C ALA A 238 -38.48 -13.40 24.80
N LYS A 239 -39.51 -12.61 25.10
CA LYS A 239 -40.54 -12.18 24.13
C LYS A 239 -39.95 -11.45 22.92
N LYS A 240 -38.98 -10.55 23.12
CA LYS A 240 -38.30 -9.83 22.02
C LYS A 240 -37.58 -10.75 21.03
N TYR A 241 -37.04 -11.87 21.48
CA TYR A 241 -36.36 -12.82 20.58
C TYR A 241 -37.35 -13.72 19.85
N LEU A 242 -38.46 -14.08 20.51
CA LEU A 242 -39.53 -14.88 19.91
C LEU A 242 -40.17 -14.18 18.70
N GLU A 243 -40.24 -12.85 18.68
CA GLU A 243 -40.72 -12.06 17.51
C GLU A 243 -39.94 -12.30 16.21
N HIS A 244 -38.75 -12.90 16.29
CA HIS A 244 -37.87 -13.14 15.16
C HIS A 244 -37.67 -14.62 14.85
N ILE A 245 -38.36 -15.51 15.56
CA ILE A 245 -38.26 -16.97 15.40
C ILE A 245 -39.58 -17.49 14.84
N ASP A 246 -39.46 -18.30 13.79
CA ASP A 246 -40.61 -18.96 13.16
C ASP A 246 -41.15 -20.08 14.06
N ASN A 247 -42.47 -20.19 14.16
CA ASN A 247 -43.18 -21.16 15.00
C ASN A 247 -43.90 -22.25 14.20
N GLU A 248 -43.83 -22.22 12.86
CA GLU A 248 -44.47 -23.22 12.00
C GLU A 248 -43.72 -24.56 12.00
N ASP A 249 -42.38 -24.53 12.14
CA ASP A 249 -41.53 -25.72 12.21
C ASP A 249 -41.57 -26.37 13.61
N TYR A 250 -41.96 -27.65 13.67
CA TYR A 250 -42.19 -28.36 14.93
C TYR A 250 -40.92 -28.51 15.79
N ASP A 251 -39.75 -28.73 15.18
CA ASP A 251 -38.49 -28.87 15.91
C ASP A 251 -38.08 -27.52 16.53
N THR A 252 -38.24 -26.44 15.77
CA THR A 252 -38.03 -25.06 16.25
C THR A 252 -39.02 -24.72 17.38
N TRP A 253 -40.30 -25.03 17.21
CA TRP A 253 -41.34 -24.83 18.21
C TRP A 253 -41.03 -25.55 19.53
N LEU A 254 -40.61 -26.82 19.44
CA LEU A 254 -40.29 -27.65 20.59
C LEU A 254 -39.05 -27.14 21.34
N ARG A 255 -38.00 -26.72 20.60
CA ARG A 255 -36.77 -26.16 21.16
C ARG A 255 -37.00 -24.80 21.84
N VAL A 256 -37.91 -23.99 21.32
CA VAL A 256 -38.36 -22.76 21.99
C VAL A 256 -38.97 -23.11 23.35
N GLY A 257 -39.91 -24.06 23.39
CA GLY A 257 -40.52 -24.52 24.63
C GLY A 257 -39.52 -25.03 25.66
N MET A 258 -38.58 -25.89 25.23
CA MET A 258 -37.50 -26.40 26.09
C MET A 258 -36.59 -25.28 26.60
N SER A 259 -36.28 -24.28 25.77
CA SER A 259 -35.43 -23.14 26.16
C SER A 259 -36.08 -22.25 27.21
N LEU A 260 -37.39 -21.97 27.07
CA LEU A 260 -38.17 -21.18 28.03
C LEU A 260 -38.39 -21.95 29.33
N HIS A 261 -38.70 -23.25 29.23
CA HIS A 261 -38.84 -24.12 30.40
C HIS A 261 -37.53 -24.20 31.19
N HIS A 262 -36.38 -24.29 30.52
CA HIS A 262 -35.08 -24.29 31.18
C HIS A 262 -34.74 -22.92 31.83
N GLU A 263 -34.94 -21.82 31.11
CA GLU A 263 -34.56 -20.48 31.58
C GLU A 263 -35.38 -20.00 32.79
N PHE A 264 -36.66 -20.34 32.82
CA PHE A 264 -37.63 -19.90 33.83
C PHE A 264 -38.07 -21.04 34.77
N ASP A 265 -37.26 -22.10 34.87
CA ASP A 265 -37.47 -23.24 35.78
C ASP A 265 -38.89 -23.85 35.71
N GLY A 266 -39.44 -23.95 34.50
CA GLY A 266 -40.76 -24.52 34.24
C GLY A 266 -41.95 -23.69 34.70
N SER A 267 -41.77 -22.39 35.02
CA SER A 267 -42.84 -21.55 35.56
C SER A 267 -44.08 -21.43 34.65
N ASP A 268 -45.27 -21.36 35.27
CA ASP A 268 -46.56 -21.21 34.58
C ASP A 268 -46.62 -19.94 33.71
N VAL A 269 -45.92 -18.87 34.12
CA VAL A 269 -45.89 -17.61 33.36
C VAL A 269 -45.05 -17.76 32.08
N ALA A 270 -44.01 -18.59 32.08
CA ALA A 270 -43.25 -18.91 30.87
C ALA A 270 -44.02 -19.86 29.94
N LEU A 271 -44.84 -20.76 30.51
CA LEU A 271 -45.79 -21.58 29.77
C LEU A 271 -46.83 -20.70 29.04
N GLU A 272 -47.37 -19.68 29.71
CA GLU A 272 -48.27 -18.71 29.08
C GLU A 272 -47.59 -17.93 27.94
N LEU A 273 -46.32 -17.53 28.08
CA LEU A 273 -45.56 -16.88 27.02
C LEU A 273 -45.34 -17.82 25.81
N TRP A 274 -45.02 -19.09 26.07
CA TRP A 274 -44.86 -20.07 24.99
C TRP A 274 -46.18 -20.31 24.28
N ASN A 275 -47.30 -20.36 25.01
CA ASN A 275 -48.65 -20.45 24.44
C ASN A 275 -49.01 -19.23 23.59
N GLU A 276 -48.77 -18.00 24.09
CA GLU A 276 -49.03 -16.76 23.34
C GLU A 276 -48.29 -16.79 21.99
N TRP A 277 -47.00 -17.11 21.99
CA TRP A 277 -46.21 -17.22 20.77
C TRP A 277 -46.69 -18.36 19.87
N SER A 278 -46.96 -19.54 20.42
CA SER A 278 -47.41 -20.72 19.67
C SER A 278 -48.77 -20.51 19.00
N SER A 279 -49.68 -19.79 19.65
CA SER A 279 -51.03 -19.54 19.15
C SER A 279 -51.07 -18.70 17.87
N THR A 280 -49.96 -18.08 17.49
CA THR A 280 -49.83 -17.32 16.23
C THR A 280 -49.49 -18.21 15.02
N ALA A 281 -49.07 -19.45 15.24
CA ALA A 281 -48.76 -20.41 14.18
C ALA A 281 -50.04 -20.91 13.51
N SER A 282 -50.00 -21.12 12.19
CA SER A 282 -51.14 -21.61 11.43
C SER A 282 -51.54 -23.05 11.81
N ASN A 283 -50.61 -23.82 12.36
CA ASN A 283 -50.76 -25.23 12.74
C ASN A 283 -50.97 -25.45 14.25
N TYR A 284 -51.25 -24.39 15.02
CA TYR A 284 -51.52 -24.49 16.46
C TYR A 284 -52.77 -25.34 16.79
N VAL A 285 -52.64 -26.30 17.71
CA VAL A 285 -53.70 -27.28 18.02
C VAL A 285 -54.54 -26.86 19.23
N SER A 286 -54.01 -26.94 20.46
CA SER A 286 -54.70 -26.50 21.68
C SER A 286 -53.74 -26.28 22.86
N PHE A 287 -54.21 -25.61 23.91
CA PHE A 287 -53.40 -25.36 25.11
C PHE A 287 -53.14 -26.64 25.89
N GLU A 288 -54.08 -27.59 25.92
CA GLU A 288 -53.90 -28.87 26.62
C GLU A 288 -52.76 -29.70 26.03
N GLU A 289 -52.57 -29.66 24.70
CA GLU A 289 -51.44 -30.34 24.06
C GLU A 289 -50.11 -29.66 24.39
N LEU A 290 -50.09 -28.33 24.44
CA LEU A 290 -48.91 -27.55 24.78
C LEU A 290 -48.51 -27.74 26.25
N GLU A 291 -49.47 -27.72 27.18
CA GLU A 291 -49.28 -27.98 28.62
C GLU A 291 -48.77 -29.40 28.86
N TYR A 292 -49.34 -30.40 28.17
CA TYR A 292 -48.84 -31.77 28.22
C TYR A 292 -47.36 -31.83 27.83
N ARG A 293 -46.98 -31.17 26.72
CA ARG A 293 -45.58 -31.12 26.26
C ARG A 293 -44.67 -30.39 27.23
N TRP A 294 -45.10 -29.27 27.80
CA TRP A 294 -44.36 -28.55 28.83
C TRP A 294 -44.03 -29.43 30.03
N GLY A 295 -45.00 -30.22 30.51
CA GLY A 295 -44.79 -31.18 31.60
C GLY A 295 -43.75 -32.25 31.29
N THR A 296 -43.58 -32.64 30.01
CA THR A 296 -42.58 -33.64 29.60
C THR A 296 -41.14 -33.16 29.64
N PHE A 297 -40.88 -31.86 29.79
CA PHE A 297 -39.52 -31.32 29.82
C PHE A 297 -38.82 -31.52 31.18
N SER A 298 -39.57 -31.78 32.24
CA SER A 298 -39.06 -32.04 33.60
C SER A 298 -38.58 -33.49 33.79
N GLY A 299 -37.52 -33.86 33.07
CA GLY A 299 -36.78 -35.10 33.31
C GLY A 299 -36.60 -35.98 32.07
N THR A 300 -35.42 -35.88 31.43
CA THR A 300 -34.74 -36.98 30.72
C THR A 300 -33.36 -36.48 30.24
N GLY A 301 -32.33 -37.30 30.38
CA GLY A 301 -30.92 -36.94 30.15
C GLY A 301 -30.48 -36.95 28.68
N SER A 302 -31.05 -36.09 27.83
CA SER A 302 -30.48 -35.78 26.51
C SER A 302 -30.63 -34.30 26.20
N THR A 303 -29.49 -33.63 26.05
CA THR A 303 -29.30 -32.27 25.47
C THR A 303 -30.27 -31.20 26.00
N ILE A 304 -29.88 -30.52 27.08
CA ILE A 304 -30.59 -29.33 27.58
C ILE A 304 -30.53 -28.22 26.53
N ILE A 305 -31.69 -27.81 25.98
CA ILE A 305 -31.80 -26.62 25.14
C ILE A 305 -31.98 -25.41 26.05
N THR A 306 -31.02 -24.49 26.08
CA THR A 306 -31.05 -23.31 26.96
C THR A 306 -31.48 -22.04 26.22
N ALA A 307 -31.77 -20.96 26.95
CA ALA A 307 -32.05 -19.64 26.36
C ALA A 307 -30.94 -19.12 25.44
N HIS A 308 -29.72 -19.67 25.52
CA HIS A 308 -28.65 -19.34 24.60
C HIS A 308 -28.95 -19.79 23.16
N TRP A 309 -29.68 -20.89 22.98
CA TRP A 309 -30.19 -21.30 21.67
C TRP A 309 -31.18 -20.28 21.12
N LEU A 310 -32.10 -19.79 21.96
CA LEU A 310 -33.07 -18.76 21.59
C LEU A 310 -32.37 -17.45 21.23
N LEU A 311 -31.35 -17.07 22.00
CA LEU A 311 -30.52 -15.89 21.77
C LEU A 311 -29.77 -15.97 20.44
N LYS A 312 -29.17 -17.12 20.13
CA LYS A 312 -28.48 -17.35 18.86
C LYS A 312 -29.45 -17.35 17.70
N THR A 313 -30.46 -18.21 17.74
CA THR A 313 -31.43 -18.40 16.66
C THR A 313 -32.19 -17.11 16.38
N GLY A 314 -32.63 -16.40 17.42
CA GLY A 314 -33.27 -15.09 17.28
C GLY A 314 -32.36 -14.01 16.68
N ARG A 315 -31.06 -14.02 16.98
CA ARG A 315 -30.09 -13.08 16.36
C ARG A 315 -29.79 -13.44 14.91
N GLU A 316 -29.63 -14.72 14.61
CA GLU A 316 -29.36 -15.22 13.26
C GLU A 316 -30.56 -14.94 12.34
N SER A 317 -31.78 -15.25 12.78
CA SER A 317 -33.00 -14.94 12.03
C SER A 317 -33.19 -13.44 11.82
N LYS A 318 -32.91 -12.61 12.85
CA LYS A 318 -32.92 -11.15 12.72
C LYS A 318 -31.90 -10.64 11.69
N GLN A 319 -30.68 -11.19 11.70
CA GLN A 319 -29.64 -10.81 10.74
C GLN A 319 -29.95 -11.32 9.32
N ALA A 320 -30.50 -12.52 9.17
CA ALA A 320 -30.90 -13.08 7.89
C ALA A 320 -32.00 -12.24 7.23
N LYS A 321 -33.02 -11.84 8.01
CA LYS A 321 -34.08 -10.93 7.56
C LYS A 321 -33.51 -9.58 7.11
N LEU A 322 -32.61 -9.00 7.89
CA LEU A 322 -31.93 -7.74 7.53
C LEU A 322 -31.05 -7.87 6.27
N ARG A 323 -30.40 -9.02 6.07
CA ARG A 323 -29.59 -9.30 4.85
C ARG A 323 -30.47 -9.46 3.62
N LEU A 324 -31.60 -10.16 3.75
CA LEU A 324 -32.58 -10.34 2.68
C LEU A 324 -33.18 -8.99 2.26
N GLU A 325 -33.58 -8.15 3.23
CA GLU A 325 -34.06 -6.79 2.99
C GLU A 325 -33.01 -5.95 2.25
N LYS A 326 -31.75 -5.99 2.69
CA LYS A 326 -30.65 -5.26 2.01
C LYS A 326 -30.38 -5.75 0.59
N ARG A 327 -30.48 -7.06 0.34
CA ARG A 327 -30.33 -7.64 -1.01
C ARG A 327 -31.47 -7.25 -1.93
N GLN A 328 -32.70 -7.27 -1.42
CA GLN A 328 -33.87 -6.84 -2.18
C GLN A 328 -33.74 -5.36 -2.56
N ILE A 329 -33.39 -4.50 -1.59
CA ILE A 329 -33.16 -3.07 -1.84
C ILE A 329 -32.04 -2.85 -2.88
N LEU A 330 -30.98 -3.65 -2.85
CA LEU A 330 -29.88 -3.57 -3.82
C LEU A 330 -30.28 -4.07 -5.22
N ALA A 331 -31.09 -5.12 -5.30
CA ALA A 331 -31.62 -5.62 -6.56
C ALA A 331 -32.59 -4.61 -7.18
N ASP A 332 -33.47 -4.03 -6.37
CA ASP A 332 -34.46 -3.03 -6.80
C ASP A 332 -33.76 -1.79 -7.36
N ILE A 333 -32.72 -1.28 -6.69
CA ILE A 333 -32.00 -0.11 -7.21
C ILE A 333 -31.22 -0.41 -8.49
N LYS A 334 -30.64 -1.62 -8.62
CA LYS A 334 -29.96 -2.04 -9.85
C LYS A 334 -30.94 -2.13 -11.01
N ASN A 335 -32.14 -2.67 -10.78
CA ASN A 335 -33.22 -2.72 -11.76
C ASN A 335 -33.71 -1.31 -12.14
N GLN A 336 -33.91 -0.42 -11.16
CA GLN A 336 -34.26 0.97 -11.43
C GLN A 336 -33.20 1.68 -12.29
N ILE A 337 -31.90 1.44 -12.04
CA ILE A 337 -30.83 1.97 -12.89
C ILE A 337 -30.94 1.40 -14.30
N ALA A 338 -31.10 0.09 -14.45
CA ALA A 338 -31.18 -0.57 -15.76
C ALA A 338 -32.42 -0.12 -16.57
N ASP A 339 -33.56 0.05 -15.93
CA ASP A 339 -34.85 0.35 -16.56
C ASP A 339 -35.09 1.84 -16.78
N CYS A 340 -34.39 2.72 -16.05
CA CYS A 340 -34.56 4.16 -16.18
C CYS A 340 -34.34 4.62 -17.62
N ARG A 341 -35.30 5.33 -18.19
CA ARG A 341 -35.31 5.77 -19.61
C ARG A 341 -35.01 7.24 -19.79
N ASP A 342 -34.99 8.01 -18.71
CA ASP A 342 -34.75 9.45 -18.72
C ASP A 342 -33.47 9.81 -17.95
N GLN A 343 -32.67 10.68 -18.54
CA GLN A 343 -31.38 11.09 -17.96
C GLN A 343 -31.52 11.96 -16.71
N GLN A 344 -32.57 12.77 -16.60
CA GLN A 344 -32.80 13.61 -15.42
C GLN A 344 -33.31 12.75 -14.27
N GLU A 345 -34.19 11.80 -14.55
CA GLU A 345 -34.65 10.79 -13.59
C GLU A 345 -33.48 9.95 -13.06
N LEU A 346 -32.60 9.47 -13.95
CA LEU A 346 -31.44 8.67 -13.58
C LEU A 346 -30.52 9.40 -12.59
N LEU A 347 -30.28 10.70 -12.80
CA LEU A 347 -29.33 11.47 -11.99
C LEU A 347 -29.95 12.15 -10.76
N GLN A 348 -31.21 12.57 -10.84
CA GLN A 348 -31.86 13.32 -9.76
C GLN A 348 -32.61 12.42 -8.78
N VAL A 349 -33.10 11.27 -9.25
CA VAL A 349 -33.92 10.34 -8.46
C VAL A 349 -33.15 9.05 -8.21
N VAL A 350 -32.84 8.30 -9.27
CA VAL A 350 -32.27 6.94 -9.14
C VAL A 350 -30.87 6.98 -8.52
N ALA A 351 -29.99 7.88 -8.96
CA ALA A 351 -28.66 8.02 -8.38
C ALA A 351 -28.71 8.42 -6.90
N LYS A 352 -29.62 9.32 -6.52
CA LYS A 352 -29.82 9.73 -5.12
C LYS A 352 -30.29 8.55 -4.25
N GLU A 353 -31.19 7.73 -4.77
CA GLU A 353 -31.65 6.51 -4.08
C GLU A 353 -30.51 5.49 -3.95
N ALA A 354 -29.73 5.28 -5.02
CA ALA A 354 -28.54 4.45 -4.98
C ALA A 354 -27.49 4.93 -3.96
N GLY A 355 -27.31 6.24 -3.82
CA GLY A 355 -26.43 6.82 -2.81
C GLY A 355 -26.92 6.61 -1.38
N LYS A 356 -28.24 6.61 -1.15
CA LYS A 356 -28.84 6.27 0.16
C LYS A 356 -28.64 4.80 0.49
N VAL A 357 -28.86 3.91 -0.49
CA VAL A 357 -28.68 2.46 -0.34
C VAL A 357 -27.21 2.13 -0.06
N ALA A 358 -26.27 2.78 -0.75
CA ALA A 358 -24.84 2.55 -0.58
C ALA A 358 -24.27 3.08 0.75
N GLY A 359 -24.91 4.08 1.37
CA GLY A 359 -24.46 4.60 2.67
C GLY A 359 -22.98 5.01 2.64
N THR A 360 -22.16 4.50 3.56
CA THR A 360 -20.70 4.73 3.60
C THR A 360 -19.87 3.62 2.94
N ASP A 361 -20.51 2.61 2.35
CA ASP A 361 -19.84 1.46 1.74
C ASP A 361 -19.18 1.88 0.42
N LEU A 362 -17.84 1.91 0.40
CA LEU A 362 -17.06 2.38 -0.73
C LEU A 362 -17.13 1.43 -1.93
N ALA A 363 -17.24 0.12 -1.68
CA ALA A 363 -17.33 -0.89 -2.73
C ALA A 363 -18.69 -0.80 -3.42
N LEU A 364 -19.78 -0.75 -2.64
CA LEU A 364 -21.14 -0.62 -3.16
C LEU A 364 -21.35 0.71 -3.91
N ARG A 365 -20.78 1.80 -3.39
CA ARG A 365 -20.79 3.10 -4.07
C ARG A 365 -20.10 3.04 -5.42
N THR A 366 -18.95 2.39 -5.51
CA THR A 366 -18.19 2.25 -6.75
C THR A 366 -18.97 1.45 -7.78
N GLU A 367 -19.59 0.33 -7.37
CA GLU A 367 -20.41 -0.53 -8.23
C GLU A 367 -21.62 0.23 -8.79
N LEU A 368 -22.44 0.84 -7.92
CA LEU A 368 -23.64 1.57 -8.34
C LEU A 368 -23.28 2.81 -9.17
N SER A 369 -22.19 3.49 -8.83
CA SER A 369 -21.65 4.60 -9.64
C SER A 369 -21.28 4.14 -11.04
N GLY A 370 -20.62 2.98 -11.18
CA GLY A 370 -20.32 2.36 -12.47
C GLY A 370 -21.56 2.07 -13.32
N LEU A 371 -22.59 1.47 -12.71
CA LEU A 371 -23.86 1.15 -13.39
C LEU A 371 -24.60 2.42 -13.85
N ILE A 372 -24.65 3.46 -13.01
CA ILE A 372 -25.26 4.74 -13.38
C ILE A 372 -24.49 5.40 -14.52
N ARG A 373 -23.15 5.38 -14.51
CA ARG A 373 -22.32 5.90 -15.62
C ARG A 373 -22.60 5.15 -16.92
N GLN A 374 -22.67 3.83 -16.86
CA GLN A 374 -22.96 2.98 -18.00
C GLN A 374 -24.35 3.28 -18.56
N ARG A 375 -25.38 3.35 -17.69
CA ARG A 375 -26.74 3.67 -18.11
C ARG A 375 -26.84 5.08 -18.69
N PHE A 376 -26.23 6.07 -18.05
CA PHE A 376 -26.21 7.43 -18.55
C PHE A 376 -25.61 7.50 -19.96
N LYS A 377 -24.48 6.81 -20.19
CA LYS A 377 -23.86 6.70 -21.52
C LYS A 377 -24.78 6.01 -22.54
N GLN A 378 -25.57 5.01 -22.14
CA GLN A 378 -26.53 4.37 -23.03
C GLN A 378 -27.64 5.33 -23.47
N LEU A 379 -28.18 6.11 -22.53
CA LEU A 379 -29.28 7.06 -22.75
C LEU A 379 -28.85 8.30 -23.55
N THR A 380 -27.68 8.86 -23.24
CA THR A 380 -27.26 10.18 -23.75
C THR A 380 -26.18 10.10 -24.83
N LYS A 381 -25.51 8.94 -24.96
CA LYS A 381 -24.27 8.76 -25.72
C LYS A 381 -23.07 9.57 -25.20
N ILE A 382 -23.19 10.22 -24.05
CA ILE A 382 -22.16 11.06 -23.42
C ILE A 382 -21.57 10.32 -22.21
N SER A 383 -20.27 10.48 -22.00
CA SER A 383 -19.58 10.00 -20.82
C SER A 383 -19.80 10.96 -19.65
N ILE A 384 -20.18 10.43 -18.48
CA ILE A 384 -20.24 11.18 -17.22
C ILE A 384 -19.13 10.71 -16.29
N SER A 385 -18.48 11.64 -15.59
CA SER A 385 -17.38 11.33 -14.68
C SER A 385 -17.90 10.62 -13.41
N ALA A 386 -17.04 9.81 -12.79
CA ALA A 386 -17.37 9.18 -11.50
C ALA A 386 -17.65 10.23 -10.41
N ARG A 387 -16.97 11.38 -10.46
CA ARG A 387 -17.20 12.51 -9.54
C ARG A 387 -18.61 13.07 -9.67
N GLU A 388 -19.10 13.29 -10.88
CA GLU A 388 -20.46 13.79 -11.12
C GLU A 388 -21.50 12.79 -10.62
N VAL A 389 -21.34 11.50 -10.92
CA VAL A 389 -22.24 10.46 -10.39
C VAL A 389 -22.20 10.40 -8.87
N ASN A 390 -21.03 10.54 -8.25
CA ASN A 390 -20.90 10.56 -6.79
C ASN A 390 -21.55 11.81 -6.16
N ILE A 391 -21.55 12.96 -6.87
CA ILE A 391 -22.29 14.17 -6.46
C ILE A 391 -23.80 13.93 -6.55
N ALA A 392 -24.28 13.30 -7.63
CA ALA A 392 -25.70 12.91 -7.80
C ALA A 392 -26.14 11.92 -6.72
N MET A 393 -25.32 10.90 -6.43
CA MET A 393 -25.55 9.95 -5.33
C MET A 393 -25.55 10.63 -3.97
N GLY A 394 -24.77 11.71 -3.80
CA GLY A 394 -24.82 12.59 -2.63
C GLY A 394 -26.07 13.47 -2.53
N GLY A 395 -27.02 13.36 -3.46
CA GLY A 395 -28.28 14.11 -3.48
C GLY A 395 -28.16 15.57 -3.90
N ARG A 396 -27.00 15.98 -4.41
CA ARG A 396 -26.78 17.33 -4.95
C ARG A 396 -27.16 17.35 -6.43
N LYS A 397 -27.74 18.45 -6.89
CA LYS A 397 -28.02 18.64 -8.32
C LYS A 397 -26.70 18.63 -9.08
N VAL A 398 -26.53 17.65 -9.95
CA VAL A 398 -25.47 17.67 -10.96
C VAL A 398 -26.02 18.48 -12.12
N GLN A 399 -25.54 19.71 -12.27
CA GLN A 399 -25.63 20.41 -13.54
C GLN A 399 -24.59 19.76 -14.45
N ILE A 400 -24.98 18.68 -15.11
CA ILE A 400 -24.33 18.37 -16.37
C ILE A 400 -24.78 19.50 -17.28
N ALA A 401 -23.83 20.26 -17.81
CA ALA A 401 -24.09 21.01 -19.02
C ALA A 401 -24.41 19.97 -20.11
N LEU A 402 -25.65 19.47 -20.10
CA LEU A 402 -26.32 18.98 -21.28
C LEU A 402 -26.59 20.23 -22.12
N ASP A 403 -25.51 20.88 -22.57
CA ASP A 403 -25.55 21.54 -23.86
C ASP A 403 -25.96 20.42 -24.80
N ASP A 404 -27.18 20.52 -25.32
CA ASP A 404 -27.74 19.69 -26.37
C ASP A 404 -26.63 19.07 -27.21
N ALA A 405 -26.41 17.77 -27.07
CA ALA A 405 -25.30 17.06 -27.72
C ALA A 405 -25.44 16.99 -29.25
N GLN A 406 -26.30 17.84 -29.84
CA GLN A 406 -26.37 18.07 -31.26
C GLN A 406 -25.78 19.42 -31.69
N LYS A 407 -25.60 20.41 -30.81
CA LYS A 407 -24.98 21.71 -31.18
C LYS A 407 -24.27 22.38 -30.01
N ARG A 408 -22.93 22.24 -29.96
CA ARG A 408 -22.10 23.09 -29.09
C ARG A 408 -22.29 24.56 -29.51
N PRO A 409 -22.48 25.51 -28.57
CA PRO A 409 -22.78 26.90 -28.92
C PRO A 409 -21.68 27.51 -29.80
N MET A 410 -22.05 28.45 -30.66
CA MET A 410 -21.12 29.20 -31.52
C MET A 410 -20.44 30.32 -30.71
N THR A 411 -19.75 29.94 -29.64
CA THR A 411 -19.08 30.83 -28.68
C THR A 411 -17.71 30.29 -28.29
N GLU A 412 -16.91 31.11 -27.60
CA GLU A 412 -15.62 30.67 -27.06
C GLU A 412 -15.77 29.56 -26.00
N PHE A 413 -16.84 29.58 -25.21
CA PHE A 413 -17.21 28.49 -24.31
C PHE A 413 -17.51 27.20 -25.07
N GLY A 414 -18.27 27.28 -26.16
CA GLY A 414 -18.54 26.13 -27.01
C GLY A 414 -17.29 25.56 -27.66
N ASN A 415 -16.34 26.42 -28.06
CA ASN A 415 -15.06 25.97 -28.58
C ASN A 415 -14.17 25.32 -27.50
N ALA A 416 -14.15 25.86 -26.29
CA ALA A 416 -13.44 25.24 -25.17
C ALA A 416 -14.02 23.86 -24.87
N SER A 417 -15.35 23.73 -24.86
CA SER A 417 -16.03 22.43 -24.74
C SER A 417 -15.67 21.47 -25.88
N ARG A 418 -15.66 21.93 -27.15
CA ARG A 418 -15.22 21.10 -28.30
C ARG A 418 -13.80 20.58 -28.12
N MET A 419 -12.88 21.44 -27.66
CA MET A 419 -11.49 21.06 -27.41
C MET A 419 -11.39 20.02 -26.30
N LEU A 420 -12.14 20.20 -25.20
CA LEU A 420 -12.13 19.28 -24.07
C LEU A 420 -12.86 17.96 -24.38
N ASP A 421 -13.82 17.96 -25.28
CA ASP A 421 -14.43 16.72 -25.77
C ASP A 421 -13.43 15.87 -26.56
N ALA A 422 -12.56 16.52 -27.34
CA ALA A 422 -11.54 15.85 -28.15
C ALA A 422 -10.30 15.45 -27.34
N TYR A 423 -9.82 16.32 -26.43
CA TYR A 423 -8.51 16.20 -25.80
C TYR A 423 -8.54 16.20 -24.27
N GLY A 424 -9.71 16.38 -23.64
CA GLY A 424 -9.81 16.57 -22.18
C GLY A 424 -9.31 15.40 -21.34
N ASN A 425 -9.32 14.18 -21.88
CA ASN A 425 -8.74 13.01 -21.20
C ASN A 425 -7.22 12.90 -21.37
N GLU A 426 -6.61 13.68 -22.25
CA GLU A 426 -5.16 13.64 -22.54
C GLU A 426 -4.42 14.82 -21.92
N ILE A 427 -5.13 15.79 -21.34
CA ILE A 427 -4.55 17.01 -20.76
C ILE A 427 -5.06 17.24 -19.35
N MET A 428 -4.21 17.86 -18.54
CA MET A 428 -4.49 18.23 -17.16
C MET A 428 -3.89 19.60 -16.88
N PHE A 429 -4.56 20.41 -16.05
CA PHE A 429 -4.12 21.73 -15.65
C PHE A 429 -3.99 21.85 -14.14
N ILE A 430 -2.84 22.38 -13.70
CA ILE A 430 -2.54 22.64 -12.28
C ILE A 430 -2.55 24.15 -12.05
N ALA A 431 -3.56 24.64 -11.34
CA ALA A 431 -3.76 26.07 -11.12
C ALA A 431 -2.66 26.68 -10.22
N GLU A 432 -2.16 25.94 -9.24
CA GLU A 432 -1.18 26.41 -8.26
C GLU A 432 0.18 26.76 -8.88
N THR A 433 0.56 26.09 -9.98
CA THR A 433 1.79 26.38 -10.74
C THR A 433 1.51 26.96 -12.13
N ASN A 434 0.24 27.11 -12.50
CA ASN A 434 -0.18 27.54 -13.84
C ASN A 434 0.48 26.70 -14.95
N THR A 435 0.46 25.38 -14.79
CA THR A 435 1.18 24.43 -15.65
C THR A 435 0.21 23.43 -16.27
N TRP A 436 0.38 23.18 -17.56
CA TRP A 436 -0.31 22.11 -18.27
C TRP A 436 0.53 20.83 -18.27
N TYR A 437 -0.17 19.71 -18.22
CA TYR A 437 0.39 18.38 -18.39
C TYR A 437 -0.35 17.67 -19.51
N ARG A 438 0.36 16.81 -20.22
CA ARG A 438 -0.19 15.92 -21.24
C ARG A 438 0.13 14.47 -20.89
N TRP A 439 -0.84 13.59 -21.03
CA TRP A 439 -0.62 12.16 -20.95
C TRP A 439 0.21 11.68 -22.15
N ASN A 440 1.38 11.11 -21.90
CA ASN A 440 2.25 10.59 -22.98
C ASN A 440 2.05 9.10 -23.27
N GLY A 441 1.04 8.46 -22.66
CA GLY A 441 0.80 7.03 -22.71
C GLY A 441 1.28 6.28 -21.45
N VAL A 442 2.18 6.87 -20.67
CA VAL A 442 2.81 6.24 -19.49
C VAL A 442 2.66 7.08 -18.22
N TYR A 443 2.94 8.38 -18.31
CA TYR A 443 2.87 9.34 -17.21
C TYR A 443 2.43 10.72 -17.72
N TRP A 444 2.14 11.63 -16.79
CA TRP A 444 1.78 13.01 -17.11
C TRP A 444 3.03 13.87 -17.30
N GLU A 445 3.32 14.24 -18.55
CA GLU A 445 4.47 15.07 -18.89
C GLU A 445 4.08 16.55 -18.90
N SER A 446 4.85 17.39 -18.22
CA SER A 446 4.65 18.84 -18.26
C SER A 446 4.83 19.37 -19.68
N CYS A 447 3.90 20.21 -20.14
CA CYS A 447 3.95 20.76 -21.49
C CYS A 447 3.78 22.28 -21.50
N VAL A 448 4.43 22.92 -22.47
CA VAL A 448 4.33 24.36 -22.67
C VAL A 448 2.98 24.72 -23.30
N ASN A 449 2.48 25.93 -23.01
CA ASN A 449 1.20 26.42 -23.52
C ASN A 449 1.03 26.27 -25.05
N MET A 450 2.12 26.35 -25.82
CA MET A 450 2.09 26.18 -27.27
C MET A 450 1.54 24.80 -27.71
N VAL A 451 1.75 23.75 -26.92
CA VAL A 451 1.20 22.41 -27.19
C VAL A 451 -0.32 22.42 -27.08
N ILE A 452 -0.85 23.09 -26.05
CA ILE A 452 -2.30 23.21 -25.81
C ILE A 452 -2.95 24.13 -26.85
N GLU A 453 -2.26 25.21 -27.25
CA GLU A 453 -2.70 26.05 -28.37
C GLU A 453 -2.77 25.28 -29.69
N GLN A 454 -1.90 24.28 -29.90
CA GLN A 454 -1.99 23.41 -31.07
C GLN A 454 -3.25 22.54 -31.04
N TYR A 455 -3.65 22.01 -29.88
CA TYR A 455 -4.93 21.30 -29.73
C TYR A 455 -6.14 22.21 -29.99
N ALA A 456 -6.10 23.45 -29.51
CA ALA A 456 -7.12 24.44 -29.82
C ALA A 456 -7.20 24.72 -31.33
N LYS A 457 -6.06 24.86 -32.03
CA LYS A 457 -6.03 25.01 -33.50
C LYS A 457 -6.62 23.80 -34.22
N GLN A 458 -6.24 22.58 -33.82
CA GLN A 458 -6.78 21.34 -34.41
C GLN A 458 -8.29 21.23 -34.20
N THR A 459 -8.78 21.62 -33.03
CA THR A 459 -10.22 21.70 -32.72
C THR A 459 -10.92 22.63 -33.71
N VAL A 460 -10.38 23.83 -33.95
CA VAL A 460 -10.95 24.80 -34.90
C VAL A 460 -10.92 24.29 -36.34
N LEU A 461 -9.85 23.61 -36.75
CA LEU A 461 -9.75 23.03 -38.09
C LEU A 461 -10.78 21.91 -38.30
N ALA A 462 -11.01 21.07 -37.28
CA ALA A 462 -11.98 19.99 -37.32
C ALA A 462 -13.45 20.46 -37.38
N MET A 463 -13.75 21.70 -36.98
CA MET A 463 -15.10 22.28 -37.10
C MET A 463 -15.59 22.32 -38.55
N GLY A 464 -14.68 22.40 -39.54
CA GLY A 464 -15.06 22.32 -40.95
C GLY A 464 -15.78 21.03 -41.33
N ASP A 465 -15.50 19.91 -40.64
CA ASP A 465 -16.18 18.64 -40.83
C ASP A 465 -17.51 18.54 -40.07
N GLU A 466 -17.66 19.27 -38.96
CA GLU A 466 -18.95 19.49 -38.28
C GLU A 466 -19.91 20.26 -39.20
N ALA A 467 -19.41 21.31 -39.87
CA ALA A 467 -20.17 22.13 -40.81
C ALA A 467 -20.80 21.31 -41.95
N LYS A 468 -20.06 20.32 -42.48
CA LYS A 468 -20.51 19.44 -43.58
C LYS A 468 -21.69 18.55 -43.19
N LYS A 469 -21.86 18.26 -41.90
CA LYS A 469 -22.95 17.42 -41.37
C LYS A 469 -24.24 18.21 -41.11
N ILE A 470 -24.23 19.53 -41.34
CA ILE A 470 -25.41 20.37 -41.21
C ILE A 470 -26.20 20.31 -42.53
N ASP A 471 -27.41 19.79 -42.46
CA ASP A 471 -28.31 19.63 -43.61
C ASP A 471 -28.91 20.95 -44.09
N ASP A 472 -29.19 21.88 -43.16
CA ASP A 472 -29.76 23.20 -43.47
C ASP A 472 -28.70 24.18 -43.99
N ASP A 473 -28.91 24.72 -45.19
CA ASP A 473 -27.95 25.60 -45.88
C ASP A 473 -27.67 26.91 -45.12
N ALA A 474 -28.69 27.49 -44.48
CA ALA A 474 -28.54 28.75 -43.77
C ALA A 474 -27.73 28.56 -42.47
N GLN A 475 -28.05 27.53 -41.70
CA GLN A 475 -27.30 27.14 -40.50
C GLN A 475 -25.87 26.72 -40.83
N ARG A 476 -25.67 26.02 -41.95
CA ARG A 476 -24.34 25.63 -42.42
C ARG A 476 -23.49 26.85 -42.78
N ALA A 477 -24.07 27.84 -43.46
CA ALA A 477 -23.39 29.08 -43.79
C ALA A 477 -23.02 29.90 -42.53
N GLU A 478 -23.93 30.02 -41.57
CA GLU A 478 -23.69 30.66 -40.27
C GLU A 478 -22.54 29.97 -39.51
N PHE A 479 -22.55 28.63 -39.50
CA PHE A 479 -21.51 27.85 -38.85
C PHE A 479 -20.14 28.00 -39.53
N TYR A 480 -20.09 28.10 -40.87
CA TYR A 480 -18.84 28.42 -41.58
C TYR A 480 -18.29 29.80 -41.23
N GLN A 481 -19.15 30.81 -41.05
CA GLN A 481 -18.72 32.12 -40.58
C GLN A 481 -18.14 32.03 -39.17
N PHE A 482 -18.75 31.25 -38.29
CA PHE A 482 -18.23 30.99 -36.95
C PHE A 482 -16.88 30.24 -36.98
N CYS A 483 -16.72 29.26 -37.87
CA CYS A 483 -15.44 28.57 -38.09
C CYS A 483 -14.34 29.57 -38.49
N ALA A 484 -14.62 30.47 -39.43
CA ALA A 484 -13.67 31.50 -39.86
C ALA A 484 -13.33 32.49 -38.73
N MET A 485 -14.31 32.89 -37.91
CA MET A 485 -14.06 33.69 -36.71
C MET A 485 -13.18 32.97 -35.69
N SER A 486 -13.41 31.68 -35.47
CA SER A 486 -12.68 30.86 -34.50
C SER A 486 -11.20 30.67 -34.84
N GLN A 487 -10.79 30.92 -36.08
CA GLN A 487 -9.39 30.89 -36.52
C GLN A 487 -8.57 32.12 -36.10
N LYS A 488 -9.21 33.18 -35.56
CA LYS A 488 -8.49 34.37 -35.08
C LYS A 488 -7.65 34.01 -33.84
N ALA A 489 -6.41 34.52 -33.79
CA ALA A 489 -5.44 34.17 -32.74
C ALA A 489 -5.98 34.38 -31.30
N PHE A 490 -6.75 35.44 -31.05
CA PHE A 490 -7.32 35.69 -29.72
C PHE A 490 -8.38 34.65 -29.32
N MET A 491 -9.17 34.13 -30.28
CA MET A 491 -10.19 33.09 -30.01
C MET A 491 -9.52 31.78 -29.58
N VAL A 492 -8.41 31.42 -30.24
CA VAL A 492 -7.59 30.25 -29.85
C VAL A 492 -7.04 30.42 -28.44
N LYS A 493 -6.52 31.61 -28.13
CA LYS A 493 -5.99 31.91 -26.78
C LYS A 493 -7.08 31.89 -25.71
N ASN A 494 -8.24 32.48 -25.99
CA ASN A 494 -9.38 32.52 -25.06
C ASN A 494 -9.95 31.13 -24.83
N MET A 495 -10.00 30.27 -25.87
CA MET A 495 -10.39 28.87 -25.75
C MET A 495 -9.52 28.12 -24.74
N VAL A 496 -8.20 28.23 -24.86
CA VAL A 496 -7.25 27.61 -23.91
C VAL A 496 -7.44 28.18 -22.51
N THR A 497 -7.60 29.50 -22.38
CA THR A 497 -7.80 30.19 -21.10
C THR A 497 -9.08 29.71 -20.40
N LEU A 498 -10.18 29.57 -21.13
CA LEU A 498 -11.45 29.07 -20.59
C LEU A 498 -11.34 27.59 -20.18
N ALA A 499 -10.65 26.78 -20.98
CA ALA A 499 -10.44 25.36 -20.69
C ALA A 499 -9.68 25.11 -19.37
N GLN A 500 -8.78 26.00 -18.95
CA GLN A 500 -8.04 25.91 -17.68
C GLN A 500 -8.95 25.84 -16.44
N SER A 501 -10.15 26.40 -16.53
CA SER A 501 -11.14 26.43 -15.44
C SER A 501 -12.14 25.27 -15.45
N ASP A 502 -12.07 24.38 -16.45
CA ASP A 502 -13.02 23.29 -16.60
C ASP A 502 -12.69 22.15 -15.61
N PRO A 503 -13.66 21.66 -14.83
CA PRO A 503 -13.43 20.57 -13.86
C PRO A 503 -12.93 19.26 -14.46
N ARG A 504 -13.05 19.04 -15.78
CA ARG A 504 -12.54 17.83 -16.46
C ARG A 504 -11.02 17.74 -16.48
N VAL A 505 -10.34 18.88 -16.48
CA VAL A 505 -8.87 18.95 -16.60
C VAL A 505 -8.21 19.53 -15.37
N LEU A 506 -8.95 20.21 -14.50
CA LEU A 506 -8.41 20.86 -13.31
C LEU A 506 -8.07 19.83 -12.21
N VAL A 507 -6.78 19.72 -11.87
CA VAL A 507 -6.29 18.82 -10.81
C VAL A 507 -5.49 19.61 -9.76
N PRO A 508 -5.77 19.42 -8.44
CA PRO A 508 -4.97 20.03 -7.38
C PRO A 508 -3.55 19.49 -7.32
N ILE A 509 -2.57 20.36 -7.08
CA ILE A 509 -1.15 19.96 -7.06
C ILE A 509 -0.79 18.92 -6.00
N LYS A 510 -1.58 18.82 -4.93
CA LYS A 510 -1.41 17.85 -3.84
C LYS A 510 -1.79 16.41 -4.23
N GLU A 511 -2.51 16.24 -5.33
CA GLU A 511 -2.93 14.92 -5.83
C GLU A 511 -1.84 14.30 -6.71
N LEU A 512 -0.97 15.13 -7.30
CA LEU A 512 0.17 14.69 -8.11
C LEU A 512 1.20 13.96 -7.25
N ASP A 513 1.69 12.84 -7.77
CA ASP A 513 2.73 12.00 -7.15
C ASP A 513 2.46 11.71 -5.66
N SER A 514 1.18 11.53 -5.31
CA SER A 514 0.72 11.49 -3.92
C SER A 514 1.03 10.18 -3.21
N ASP A 515 1.12 9.05 -3.93
CA ASP A 515 1.67 7.81 -3.39
C ASP A 515 3.21 7.79 -3.54
N ILE A 516 3.90 8.15 -2.47
CA ILE A 516 5.37 8.22 -2.38
C ILE A 516 6.06 6.90 -2.73
N TYR A 517 5.38 5.76 -2.60
CA TYR A 517 5.95 4.46 -2.90
C TYR A 517 5.84 4.09 -4.39
N LEU A 518 5.09 4.84 -5.20
CA LEU A 518 5.10 4.66 -6.65
C LEU A 518 6.25 5.46 -7.25
N LEU A 519 7.18 4.77 -7.91
CA LEU A 519 8.28 5.39 -8.65
C LEU A 519 7.99 5.27 -10.16
N GLY A 520 7.67 6.40 -10.81
CA GLY A 520 7.38 6.44 -12.24
C GLY A 520 8.56 5.99 -13.09
N CYS A 521 8.32 5.11 -14.05
CA CYS A 521 9.29 4.53 -14.96
C CYS A 521 8.87 4.74 -16.42
N ALA A 522 9.71 4.38 -17.39
CA ALA A 522 9.36 4.55 -18.81
C ALA A 522 8.25 3.60 -19.30
N ASN A 523 7.89 2.59 -18.51
CA ASN A 523 6.90 1.55 -18.84
C ASN A 523 5.78 1.40 -17.80
N GLY A 524 5.62 2.37 -16.89
CA GLY A 524 4.61 2.33 -15.82
C GLY A 524 5.13 2.98 -14.55
N ALA A 525 4.80 2.42 -13.39
CA ALA A 525 5.38 2.83 -12.13
C ALA A 525 5.69 1.62 -11.26
N VAL A 526 6.88 1.55 -10.68
CA VAL A 526 7.21 0.46 -9.75
C VAL A 526 6.72 0.82 -8.35
N ASN A 527 5.99 -0.09 -7.70
CA ASN A 527 5.63 0.02 -6.30
C ASN A 527 6.83 -0.42 -5.45
N LEU A 528 7.43 0.50 -4.70
CA LEU A 528 8.63 0.24 -3.91
C LEU A 528 8.37 -0.63 -2.67
N ARG A 529 7.11 -0.97 -2.35
CA ARG A 529 6.76 -1.86 -1.24
C ARG A 529 7.07 -3.33 -1.57
N ASP A 530 6.79 -3.74 -2.80
CA ASP A 530 6.87 -5.12 -3.28
C ASP A 530 7.80 -5.28 -4.49
N GLY A 531 8.10 -4.20 -5.20
CA GLY A 531 8.90 -4.19 -6.43
C GLY A 531 8.08 -4.47 -7.69
N GLU A 532 6.75 -4.49 -7.59
CA GLU A 532 5.90 -4.83 -8.73
C GLU A 532 5.68 -3.63 -9.66
N LEU A 533 5.62 -3.91 -10.96
CA LEU A 533 5.36 -2.89 -11.97
C LEU A 533 3.84 -2.67 -12.11
N VAL A 534 3.38 -1.50 -11.69
CA VAL A 534 2.03 -1.02 -11.94
C VAL A 534 1.94 -0.50 -13.38
N LYS A 535 0.94 -1.00 -14.12
CA LYS A 535 0.69 -0.57 -15.50
C LYS A 535 0.39 0.93 -15.56
N PRO A 536 0.76 1.61 -16.67
CA PRO A 536 0.37 2.99 -16.91
C PRO A 536 -1.12 3.26 -16.68
N SER A 537 -1.42 4.25 -15.85
CA SER A 537 -2.78 4.74 -15.65
C SER A 537 -2.77 6.23 -15.36
N GLN A 538 -3.66 6.95 -16.04
CA GLN A 538 -3.88 8.38 -15.85
C GLN A 538 -4.30 8.72 -14.41
N GLU A 539 -4.99 7.79 -13.75
CA GLU A 539 -5.52 7.94 -12.40
C GLU A 539 -4.42 7.95 -11.32
N LEU A 540 -3.21 7.45 -11.64
CA LEU A 540 -2.08 7.46 -10.72
C LEU A 540 -1.46 8.86 -10.55
N LEU A 541 -1.76 9.79 -11.46
CA LEU A 541 -1.29 11.18 -11.43
C LEU A 541 0.23 11.34 -11.23
N ILE A 542 1.00 10.43 -11.83
CA ILE A 542 2.47 10.44 -11.78
C ILE A 542 2.99 11.46 -12.78
N THR A 543 3.84 12.39 -12.32
CA THR A 543 4.41 13.46 -13.15
C THR A 543 5.94 13.40 -13.29
N TYR A 544 6.60 12.56 -12.51
CA TYR A 544 8.03 12.29 -12.60
C TYR A 544 8.30 10.91 -13.20
N SER A 545 9.36 10.77 -13.99
CA SER A 545 9.79 9.49 -14.54
C SER A 545 11.30 9.27 -14.39
N THR A 546 11.71 8.01 -14.18
CA THR A 546 13.11 7.61 -14.31
C THR A 546 13.61 7.70 -15.75
N GLY A 547 12.72 7.69 -16.75
CA GLY A 547 13.08 7.58 -18.16
C GLY A 547 13.70 6.23 -18.55
N VAL A 548 13.68 5.25 -17.63
CA VAL A 548 14.23 3.90 -17.81
C VAL A 548 13.11 2.88 -17.65
N GLU A 549 13.07 1.88 -18.53
CA GLU A 549 12.12 0.77 -18.38
C GLU A 549 12.50 -0.08 -17.17
N TYR A 550 11.53 -0.30 -16.29
CA TYR A 550 11.72 -1.17 -15.14
C TYR A 550 11.48 -2.62 -15.52
N ASN A 551 12.45 -3.48 -15.21
CA ASN A 551 12.34 -4.92 -15.29
C ASN A 551 12.97 -5.53 -14.04
N PRO A 552 12.21 -6.21 -13.16
CA PRO A 552 12.73 -6.75 -11.90
C PRO A 552 13.83 -7.80 -12.11
N LYS A 553 13.87 -8.45 -13.30
CA LYS A 553 14.88 -9.45 -13.67
C LYS A 553 16.10 -8.86 -14.38
N ALA A 554 16.13 -7.55 -14.65
CA ALA A 554 17.28 -6.91 -15.25
C ALA A 554 18.51 -7.00 -14.34
N LYS A 555 19.66 -7.26 -14.94
CA LYS A 555 20.94 -7.43 -14.24
C LYS A 555 21.86 -6.25 -14.55
N CYS A 556 22.71 -5.91 -13.60
CA CYS A 556 23.75 -4.89 -13.77
C CYS A 556 25.10 -5.39 -13.22
N PRO A 557 25.65 -6.49 -13.79
CA PRO A 557 26.86 -7.12 -13.26
C PRO A 557 28.08 -6.20 -13.26
N LEU A 558 28.22 -5.30 -14.25
CA LEU A 558 29.31 -4.34 -14.27
C LEU A 558 29.15 -3.28 -13.17
N PHE A 559 27.93 -2.79 -12.95
CA PHE A 559 27.64 -1.85 -11.86
C PHE A 559 27.83 -2.50 -10.48
N GLU A 560 27.28 -3.68 -10.24
CA GLU A 560 27.45 -4.42 -8.98
C GLU A 560 28.94 -4.68 -8.69
N LYS A 561 29.70 -5.09 -9.71
CA LYS A 561 31.15 -5.23 -9.60
C LYS A 561 31.84 -3.91 -9.27
N THR A 562 31.46 -2.81 -9.93
CA THR A 562 32.03 -1.47 -9.69
C THR A 562 31.79 -1.00 -8.26
N VAL A 563 30.59 -1.24 -7.71
CA VAL A 563 30.25 -0.94 -6.32
C VAL A 563 31.06 -1.80 -5.36
N LEU A 564 31.11 -3.12 -5.58
CA LEU A 564 31.86 -4.05 -4.75
C LEU A 564 33.37 -3.72 -4.77
N ASP A 565 33.89 -3.39 -5.96
CA ASP A 565 35.27 -2.97 -6.14
C ASP A 565 35.56 -1.68 -5.37
N ALA A 566 34.66 -0.69 -5.39
CA ALA A 566 34.85 0.56 -4.63
C ALA A 566 35.02 0.34 -3.11
N PHE A 567 34.53 -0.79 -2.59
CA PHE A 567 34.64 -1.21 -1.19
C PHE A 567 35.64 -2.37 -0.97
N PHE A 568 36.63 -2.56 -1.85
CA PHE A 568 37.65 -3.62 -1.73
C PHE A 568 37.09 -5.05 -1.63
N GLY A 569 35.94 -5.34 -2.24
CA GLY A 569 35.31 -6.66 -2.12
C GLY A 569 34.51 -6.87 -0.84
N ASP A 570 34.29 -5.82 -0.03
CA ASP A 570 33.49 -5.88 1.18
C ASP A 570 31.99 -5.96 0.85
N GLU A 571 31.46 -7.19 0.89
CA GLU A 571 30.04 -7.47 0.62
C GLU A 571 29.11 -6.84 1.67
N GLU A 572 29.53 -6.75 2.93
CA GLU A 572 28.72 -6.12 3.99
C GLU A 572 28.51 -4.64 3.67
N MET A 573 29.59 -3.95 3.29
CA MET A 573 29.55 -2.55 2.89
C MET A 573 28.77 -2.35 1.59
N ALA A 574 28.92 -3.24 0.60
CA ALA A 574 28.19 -3.15 -0.67
C ALA A 574 26.67 -3.36 -0.48
N ASN A 575 26.26 -4.33 0.35
CA ASN A 575 24.85 -4.57 0.68
C ASN A 575 24.25 -3.44 1.52
N PHE A 576 25.01 -2.89 2.47
CA PHE A 576 24.63 -1.66 3.17
C PHE A 576 24.42 -0.50 2.20
N PHE A 577 25.35 -0.29 1.27
CA PHE A 577 25.26 0.78 0.27
C PHE A 577 24.02 0.60 -0.63
N ARG A 578 23.67 -0.64 -1.01
CA ARG A 578 22.42 -0.94 -1.74
C ARG A 578 21.19 -0.51 -0.95
N ARG A 579 21.08 -0.92 0.32
CA ARG A 579 19.96 -0.51 1.20
C ARG A 579 19.92 1.00 1.40
N LEU A 580 21.07 1.65 1.53
CA LEU A 580 21.17 3.10 1.68
C LEU A 580 20.67 3.86 0.45
N MET A 581 21.02 3.40 -0.76
CA MET A 581 20.51 3.97 -2.01
C MET A 581 19.04 3.61 -2.24
N GLY A 582 18.60 2.43 -1.83
CA GLY A 582 17.21 2.01 -1.80
C GLY A 582 16.34 2.88 -0.90
N TYR A 583 16.82 3.19 0.31
CA TYR A 583 16.20 4.14 1.23
C TYR A 583 16.05 5.52 0.57
N ALA A 584 17.07 6.00 -0.15
CA ALA A 584 17.03 7.30 -0.80
C ALA A 584 15.88 7.42 -1.83
N ILE A 585 15.52 6.32 -2.51
CA ILE A 585 14.47 6.33 -3.54
C ILE A 585 13.05 6.14 -3.00
N LEU A 586 12.86 5.91 -1.69
CA LEU A 586 11.52 5.75 -1.10
C LEU A 586 10.71 7.05 -1.03
N GLY A 587 11.35 8.20 -1.18
CA GLY A 587 10.63 9.47 -1.11
C GLY A 587 10.25 9.92 0.31
N ASN A 588 10.65 9.17 1.34
CA ASN A 588 10.29 9.41 2.73
C ASN A 588 11.52 9.33 3.65
N PRO A 589 12.14 10.47 4.01
CA PRO A 589 13.43 10.50 4.71
C PRO A 589 13.32 10.20 6.22
N VAL A 590 12.73 9.06 6.58
CA VAL A 590 12.46 8.68 7.99
C VAL A 590 13.72 8.54 8.85
N GLU A 591 14.87 8.21 8.25
CA GLU A 591 16.15 8.10 8.96
C GLU A 591 16.78 9.48 9.25
N ASN A 592 16.23 10.55 8.67
CA ASN A 592 16.74 11.91 8.79
C ASN A 592 18.23 12.04 8.37
N LEU A 593 18.64 11.41 7.27
CA LEU A 593 20.05 11.33 6.87
C LEU A 593 20.45 12.28 5.74
N MET A 594 21.67 12.77 5.84
CA MET A 594 22.51 13.31 4.79
C MET A 594 23.71 12.37 4.65
N ILE A 595 23.93 11.87 3.42
CA ILE A 595 24.96 10.89 3.13
C ILE A 595 26.22 11.64 2.72
N ILE A 596 27.35 11.31 3.35
CA ILE A 596 28.67 11.89 3.09
C ILE A 596 29.62 10.78 2.61
N PRO A 597 29.64 10.48 1.30
CA PRO A 597 30.68 9.64 0.71
C PRO A 597 32.01 10.38 0.72
N PHE A 598 33.06 9.78 1.29
CA PHE A 598 34.37 10.43 1.38
C PHE A 598 35.52 9.53 0.91
N GLY A 599 36.60 10.13 0.42
CA GLY A 599 37.80 9.41 -0.06
C GLY A 599 38.80 10.35 -0.72
N ASP A 600 40.01 9.89 -1.00
CA ASP A 600 41.16 10.70 -1.44
C ASP A 600 41.22 11.01 -2.96
N GLY A 601 40.06 11.02 -3.63
CA GLY A 601 39.94 11.23 -5.06
C GLY A 601 40.19 9.97 -5.90
N ALA A 602 39.64 9.94 -7.11
CA ALA A 602 39.74 8.79 -8.02
C ALA A 602 39.31 7.46 -7.39
N ASN A 603 38.22 7.47 -6.61
CA ASN A 603 37.68 6.28 -5.91
C ASN A 603 36.38 5.72 -6.51
N GLY A 604 35.98 6.17 -7.71
CA GLY A 604 34.75 5.71 -8.38
C GLY A 604 33.44 6.33 -7.88
N LYS A 605 33.48 7.20 -6.85
CA LYS A 605 32.32 7.94 -6.31
C LYS A 605 31.48 8.58 -7.43
N SER A 606 32.10 9.45 -8.24
CA SER A 606 31.41 10.17 -9.31
C SER A 606 30.79 9.21 -10.33
N THR A 607 31.48 8.11 -10.68
CA THR A 607 30.98 7.11 -11.63
C THR A 607 29.74 6.40 -11.09
N VAL A 608 29.77 5.95 -9.83
CA VAL A 608 28.64 5.26 -9.18
C VAL A 608 27.44 6.19 -9.05
N PHE A 609 27.62 7.38 -8.45
CA PHE A 609 26.50 8.31 -8.24
C PHE A 609 25.94 8.89 -9.52
N THR A 610 26.76 9.18 -10.54
CA THR A 610 26.25 9.61 -11.84
C THR A 610 25.39 8.53 -12.49
N THR A 611 25.79 7.26 -12.38
CA THR A 611 25.00 6.13 -12.92
C THR A 611 23.66 6.00 -12.19
N ILE A 612 23.65 6.11 -10.85
CA ILE A 612 22.42 6.12 -10.05
C ILE A 612 21.51 7.29 -10.44
N SER A 613 22.06 8.51 -10.55
CA SER A 613 21.32 9.69 -11.00
C SER A 613 20.69 9.49 -12.37
N LYS A 614 21.40 8.85 -13.31
CA LYS A 614 20.87 8.53 -14.64
C LYS A 614 19.78 7.46 -14.59
N ALA A 615 19.87 6.48 -13.69
CA ALA A 615 18.82 5.47 -13.50
C ALA A 615 17.55 6.04 -12.84
N LEU A 616 17.64 7.20 -12.19
CA LEU A 616 16.53 7.85 -11.49
C LEU A 616 15.85 8.98 -12.28
N GLY A 617 16.41 9.41 -13.41
CA GLY A 617 15.80 10.43 -14.27
C GLY A 617 15.38 11.68 -13.49
N ASP A 618 14.11 12.06 -13.61
CA ASP A 618 13.53 13.26 -13.00
C ASP A 618 13.55 13.22 -11.46
N TYR A 619 13.67 12.04 -10.84
CA TYR A 619 13.79 11.90 -9.39
C TYR A 619 15.19 12.25 -8.85
N SER A 620 16.17 12.52 -9.72
CA SER A 620 17.52 12.93 -9.34
C SER A 620 17.80 14.39 -9.73
N THR A 621 18.15 15.22 -8.74
CA THR A 621 18.51 16.63 -8.97
C THR A 621 19.90 16.95 -8.41
N THR A 622 20.61 17.86 -9.07
CA THR A 622 21.91 18.37 -8.60
C THR A 622 21.76 19.75 -7.96
N THR A 623 22.45 19.99 -6.86
CA THR A 623 22.54 21.31 -6.22
C THR A 623 23.98 21.70 -5.89
N PRO A 624 24.36 23.00 -6.00
CA PRO A 624 25.65 23.50 -5.55
C PRO A 624 25.87 23.30 -4.05
N ALA A 625 27.13 23.16 -3.65
CA ALA A 625 27.51 22.91 -2.27
C ALA A 625 27.15 24.08 -1.34
N GLU A 626 27.12 25.30 -1.87
CA GLU A 626 26.80 26.55 -1.15
C GLU A 626 25.36 26.58 -0.63
N THR A 627 24.47 25.74 -1.16
CA THR A 627 23.14 25.54 -0.56
C THR A 627 23.29 25.03 0.87
N PHE A 628 24.21 24.10 1.11
CA PHE A 628 24.44 23.45 2.41
C PHE A 628 25.66 23.98 3.17
N LEU A 629 26.57 24.68 2.51
CA LEU A 629 27.84 25.12 3.07
C LEU A 629 27.99 26.65 3.06
N GLY A 630 28.80 27.16 3.99
CA GLY A 630 29.18 28.57 4.09
C GLY A 630 28.43 29.39 5.16
N ASP A 631 28.74 30.68 5.22
CA ASP A 631 28.27 31.57 6.29
C ASP A 631 26.74 31.68 6.36
N ALA A 632 26.18 31.59 7.58
CA ALA A 632 24.75 31.66 7.88
C ALA A 632 24.10 33.05 7.66
N LYS A 633 24.61 33.85 6.72
CA LYS A 633 24.12 35.21 6.40
C LYS A 633 22.95 35.25 5.40
N ALA A 634 22.31 34.10 5.11
CA ALA A 634 21.08 34.13 4.32
C ALA A 634 19.94 34.70 5.18
N SER A 635 19.29 35.76 4.70
CA SER A 635 18.17 36.40 5.39
C SER A 635 17.00 35.43 5.54
N ALA A 636 16.52 35.26 6.77
CA ALA A 636 15.28 34.55 7.04
C ALA A 636 14.13 35.23 6.26
N GLY A 637 13.56 34.54 5.27
CA GLY A 637 12.48 35.04 4.40
C GLY A 637 12.89 35.42 2.96
N GLY A 638 14.17 35.23 2.57
CA GLY A 638 14.61 35.40 1.18
C GLY A 638 14.00 34.36 0.22
N ALA A 639 14.03 34.65 -1.10
CA ALA A 639 13.70 33.65 -2.12
C ALA A 639 14.68 32.46 -2.01
N ARG A 640 14.16 31.23 -2.01
CA ARG A 640 14.94 29.98 -1.87
C ARG A 640 14.64 29.07 -3.05
N GLU A 641 14.89 29.57 -4.25
CA GLU A 641 14.75 28.81 -5.51
C GLU A 641 15.61 27.53 -5.48
N ASP A 642 16.78 27.61 -4.85
CA ASP A 642 17.72 26.51 -4.66
C ASP A 642 17.13 25.32 -3.91
N ILE A 643 16.21 25.56 -2.97
CA ILE A 643 15.45 24.54 -2.25
C ILE A 643 14.16 24.18 -2.98
N LEU A 644 13.46 25.18 -3.54
CA LEU A 644 12.17 24.96 -4.23
C LEU A 644 12.29 23.94 -5.37
N ARG A 645 13.37 24.01 -6.15
CA ARG A 645 13.64 23.07 -7.25
C ARG A 645 13.89 21.62 -6.83
N LEU A 646 14.16 21.36 -5.54
CA LEU A 646 14.41 19.99 -5.03
C LEU A 646 13.11 19.22 -4.83
N ARG A 647 11.97 19.91 -4.87
CA ARG A 647 10.65 19.30 -4.70
C ARG A 647 10.43 18.17 -5.71
N GLY A 648 9.94 17.04 -5.22
CA GLY A 648 9.63 15.84 -6.02
C GLY A 648 10.86 14.98 -6.34
N SER A 649 12.07 15.49 -6.11
CA SER A 649 13.28 14.66 -6.17
C SER A 649 13.32 13.67 -5.01
N ARG A 650 13.95 12.52 -5.25
CA ARG A 650 14.25 11.50 -4.22
C ARG A 650 15.74 11.44 -3.91
N PHE A 651 16.57 11.75 -4.90
CA PHE A 651 18.02 11.77 -4.78
C PHE A 651 18.56 13.16 -5.10
N VAL A 652 19.21 13.81 -4.14
CA VAL A 652 19.84 15.13 -4.34
C VAL A 652 21.34 14.99 -4.28
N TYR A 653 21.99 15.15 -5.43
CA TYR A 653 23.44 15.14 -5.56
C TYR A 653 24.00 16.54 -5.31
N VAL A 654 24.89 16.68 -4.33
CA VAL A 654 25.59 17.94 -4.07
C VAL A 654 26.89 17.98 -4.86
N GLY A 655 27.14 19.10 -5.54
CA GLY A 655 28.44 19.35 -6.17
C GLY A 655 29.59 19.25 -5.16
N GLU A 656 30.81 19.05 -5.67
CA GLU A 656 31.98 18.92 -4.81
C GLU A 656 32.17 20.19 -3.95
N PRO A 657 32.26 20.05 -2.62
CA PRO A 657 32.40 21.19 -1.74
C PRO A 657 33.82 21.74 -1.73
N ASP A 658 33.94 23.07 -1.63
CA ASP A 658 35.22 23.72 -1.34
C ASP A 658 35.77 23.26 0.02
N GLU A 659 37.10 23.21 0.12
CA GLU A 659 37.79 22.93 1.37
C GLU A 659 37.47 23.99 2.45
N ASN A 660 37.47 23.57 3.72
CA ASN A 660 37.29 24.43 4.90
C ASN A 660 35.96 25.20 4.97
N LYS A 661 34.90 24.73 4.31
CA LYS A 661 33.56 25.32 4.46
C LYS A 661 32.78 24.68 5.62
N GLU A 662 32.03 25.52 6.33
CA GLU A 662 31.18 25.10 7.43
C GLU A 662 29.83 24.55 6.95
N LEU A 663 29.34 23.51 7.61
CA LEU A 663 28.00 22.95 7.37
C LEU A 663 26.91 23.84 7.98
N LYS A 664 25.87 24.17 7.20
CA LYS A 664 24.69 24.89 7.69
C LYS A 664 23.79 23.95 8.51
N GLU A 665 24.20 23.65 9.74
CA GLU A 665 23.55 22.65 10.61
C GLU A 665 22.05 22.85 10.78
N ASN A 666 21.58 24.10 10.92
CA ASN A 666 20.15 24.39 11.02
C ASN A 666 19.40 23.97 9.76
N LEU A 667 19.95 24.26 8.59
CA LEU A 667 19.35 23.86 7.32
C LEU A 667 19.32 22.33 7.21
N VAL A 668 20.43 21.65 7.53
CA VAL A 668 20.50 20.18 7.52
C VAL A 668 19.45 19.59 8.47
N LYS A 669 19.30 20.14 9.68
CA LYS A 669 18.28 19.70 10.65
C LYS A 669 16.86 19.88 10.10
N THR A 670 16.57 20.97 9.41
CA THR A 670 15.25 21.23 8.82
C THR A 670 14.97 20.32 7.61
N ILE A 671 15.89 20.22 6.65
CA ILE A 671 15.67 19.42 5.43
C ILE A 671 15.64 17.91 5.69
N THR A 672 16.39 17.44 6.69
CA THR A 672 16.38 16.02 7.07
C THR A 672 15.25 15.70 8.04
N GLY A 673 14.71 16.70 8.74
CA GLY A 673 13.75 16.55 9.84
C GLY A 673 12.32 16.17 9.42
N GLY A 674 12.02 16.13 8.13
CA GLY A 674 10.68 15.82 7.60
C GLY A 674 9.62 16.91 7.81
N GLU A 675 9.96 18.03 8.45
CA GLU A 675 9.09 19.18 8.63
C GLU A 675 8.82 19.90 7.29
N LYS A 676 7.66 20.54 7.16
CA LYS A 676 7.34 21.32 5.97
C LYS A 676 8.31 22.48 5.82
N LEU A 677 8.91 22.59 4.64
CA LEU A 677 9.74 23.70 4.21
C LEU A 677 8.89 24.72 3.48
N SER A 678 9.03 25.99 3.84
CA SER A 678 8.49 27.10 3.06
C SER A 678 9.59 27.64 2.15
N ALA A 679 9.37 27.62 0.84
CA ALA A 679 10.26 28.23 -0.14
C ALA A 679 9.47 29.06 -1.14
N ARG A 680 10.12 30.06 -1.72
CA ARG A 680 9.53 30.95 -2.73
C ARG A 680 10.50 31.12 -3.88
N GLY A 681 9.97 30.95 -5.09
CA GLY A 681 10.75 31.11 -6.29
C GLY A 681 11.00 32.56 -6.67
N LEU A 682 11.96 32.77 -7.58
CA LEU A 682 12.30 34.11 -8.05
C LEU A 682 11.07 34.76 -8.72
N TYR A 683 10.72 35.99 -8.31
CA TYR A 683 9.53 36.73 -8.79
C TYR A 683 8.15 36.14 -8.45
N SER A 684 8.09 35.04 -7.68
CA SER A 684 6.81 34.51 -7.21
C SER A 684 6.19 35.41 -6.13
N ARG A 685 4.88 35.65 -6.23
CA ARG A 685 4.09 36.33 -5.19
C ARG A 685 3.65 35.37 -4.07
N HIS A 686 3.79 34.07 -4.27
CA HIS A 686 3.30 33.03 -3.36
C HIS A 686 4.46 32.16 -2.85
N THR A 687 4.50 31.95 -1.54
CA THR A 687 5.37 30.96 -0.90
C THR A 687 4.68 29.60 -0.96
N VAL A 688 5.44 28.56 -1.32
CA VAL A 688 4.96 27.18 -1.36
C VAL A 688 5.49 26.45 -0.13
N GLU A 689 4.62 25.69 0.53
CA GLU A 689 5.01 24.76 1.59
C GLU A 689 5.01 23.32 1.07
N PHE A 690 6.10 22.60 1.32
CA PHE A 690 6.22 21.20 0.92
C PHE A 690 7.11 20.43 1.90
N SER A 691 6.86 19.12 2.01
CA SER A 691 7.71 18.24 2.79
C SER A 691 8.89 17.74 1.95
N PRO A 692 10.09 17.59 2.55
CA PRO A 692 11.22 16.96 1.89
C PRO A 692 10.89 15.53 1.47
N THR A 693 11.13 15.22 0.20
CA THR A 693 10.97 13.88 -0.40
C THR A 693 12.31 13.26 -0.80
N TRP A 694 13.42 13.96 -0.53
CA TRP A 694 14.75 13.56 -0.99
C TRP A 694 15.68 13.17 0.14
N THR A 695 16.69 12.38 -0.21
CA THR A 695 17.91 12.19 0.56
C THR A 695 19.07 12.93 -0.11
N VAL A 696 19.84 13.69 0.68
CA VAL A 696 20.99 14.45 0.18
C VAL A 696 22.24 13.58 0.20
N VAL A 697 22.98 13.56 -0.91
CA VAL A 697 24.29 12.93 -1.03
C VAL A 697 25.31 14.00 -1.35
N MET A 698 26.28 14.19 -0.46
CA MET A 698 27.38 15.15 -0.63
C MET A 698 28.72 14.39 -0.65
N PRO A 699 29.15 13.92 -1.85
CA PRO A 699 30.48 13.37 -2.00
C PRO A 699 31.52 14.45 -1.73
N THR A 700 32.56 14.10 -0.98
CA THR A 700 33.63 15.04 -0.68
C THR A 700 34.99 14.37 -0.62
N ASN A 701 36.03 15.12 -0.97
CA ASN A 701 37.40 14.77 -0.66
C ASN A 701 37.85 15.41 0.67
N HIS A 702 37.24 16.54 1.07
CA HIS A 702 37.52 17.26 2.31
C HIS A 702 36.24 17.38 3.15
N LYS A 703 36.21 16.75 4.32
CA LYS A 703 35.01 16.75 5.17
C LYS A 703 34.69 18.19 5.61
N PRO A 704 33.41 18.65 5.59
CA PRO A 704 33.06 20.01 5.98
C PRO A 704 33.35 20.27 7.47
N ILE A 705 33.39 21.53 7.89
CA ILE A 705 33.56 21.86 9.32
C ILE A 705 32.20 21.78 10.03
N ILE A 706 32.14 21.06 11.16
CA ILE A 706 30.94 20.94 12.00
C ILE A 706 31.24 21.56 13.38
N LYS A 707 30.44 22.55 13.78
CA LYS A 707 30.65 23.31 15.02
C LYS A 707 29.89 22.74 16.21
N GLY A 708 28.76 22.09 15.93
CA GLY A 708 27.89 21.43 16.88
C GLY A 708 28.53 20.16 17.42
N SER A 709 28.76 20.13 18.74
CA SER A 709 29.08 18.89 19.47
C SER A 709 27.81 18.10 19.85
N ASP A 710 26.62 18.62 19.50
CA ASP A 710 25.33 18.04 19.86
C ASP A 710 25.02 16.77 19.07
N HIS A 711 24.42 15.78 19.73
CA HIS A 711 23.98 14.53 19.08
C HIS A 711 23.04 14.75 17.89
N GLY A 712 22.43 15.94 17.78
CA GLY A 712 21.44 16.28 16.76
C GLY A 712 21.99 16.31 15.34
N ILE A 713 23.18 16.87 15.10
CA ILE A 713 23.76 16.89 13.75
C ILE A 713 24.42 15.55 13.40
N TRP A 714 25.20 14.98 14.33
CA TRP A 714 25.98 13.76 14.08
C TRP A 714 25.14 12.53 13.75
N ARG A 715 23.93 12.40 14.32
CA ARG A 715 23.01 11.31 13.97
C ARG A 715 22.43 11.41 12.55
N ARG A 716 22.51 12.60 11.93
CA ARG A 716 22.00 12.88 10.59
C ARG A 716 23.06 12.71 9.51
N LEU A 717 24.32 12.48 9.89
CA LEU A 717 25.43 12.31 8.94
C LEU A 717 25.75 10.83 8.79
N MET A 718 25.49 10.29 7.60
CA MET A 718 25.84 8.92 7.25
C MET A 718 27.15 8.90 6.48
N MET A 719 28.23 8.52 7.15
CA MET A 719 29.57 8.47 6.56
C MET A 719 29.77 7.21 5.73
N VAL A 720 30.17 7.34 4.47
CA VAL A 720 30.38 6.21 3.55
C VAL A 720 31.83 6.23 3.03
N PRO A 721 32.73 5.40 3.57
CA PRO A 721 34.14 5.38 3.16
C PRO A 721 34.33 4.77 1.76
N PHE A 722 34.74 5.59 0.79
CA PHE A 722 35.19 5.19 -0.54
C PHE A 722 36.72 5.32 -0.62
N GLU A 723 37.42 4.40 0.04
CA GLU A 723 38.87 4.48 0.28
C GLU A 723 39.74 3.89 -0.84
N ARG A 724 39.14 3.15 -1.79
CA ARG A 724 39.90 2.56 -2.90
C ARG A 724 40.37 3.61 -3.86
N ASN A 725 41.67 3.74 -4.09
CA ASN A 725 42.24 4.72 -5.02
C ASN A 725 42.71 4.05 -6.32
N TYR A 726 42.00 4.28 -7.42
CA TYR A 726 42.28 3.65 -8.71
C TYR A 726 43.54 4.18 -9.42
N ASP A 727 44.10 5.32 -9.00
CA ASP A 727 45.40 5.82 -9.52
C ASP A 727 46.59 5.20 -8.79
N LYS A 728 46.45 4.95 -7.49
CA LYS A 728 47.52 4.37 -6.66
C LYS A 728 47.59 2.85 -6.78
N ASP A 729 46.46 2.18 -7.01
CA ASP A 729 46.40 0.74 -7.17
C ASP A 729 46.77 0.30 -8.61
N LYS A 730 48.06 0.04 -8.82
CA LYS A 730 48.61 -0.41 -10.12
C LYS A 730 48.12 -1.78 -10.56
N THR A 731 47.45 -2.54 -9.69
CA THR A 731 46.87 -3.85 -10.06
C THR A 731 45.58 -3.68 -10.87
N LEU A 732 45.04 -2.45 -10.93
CA LEU A 732 43.81 -2.13 -11.63
C LEU A 732 44.08 -1.38 -12.93
N VAL A 733 43.41 -1.83 -13.99
CA VAL A 733 43.41 -1.15 -15.28
C VAL A 733 42.15 -0.30 -15.36
N LYS A 734 42.31 1.02 -15.44
CA LYS A 734 41.19 1.94 -15.66
C LYS A 734 40.59 1.70 -17.05
N ASP A 735 39.29 1.43 -17.09
CA ASP A 735 38.53 1.37 -18.33
C ASP A 735 38.00 2.78 -18.67
N PRO A 736 38.52 3.45 -19.72
CA PRO A 736 38.08 4.80 -20.08
C PRO A 736 36.63 4.83 -20.59
N PHE A 737 36.05 3.69 -20.97
CA PHE A 737 34.68 3.57 -21.45
C PHE A 737 33.72 3.04 -20.38
N LEU A 738 34.17 2.89 -19.13
CA LEU A 738 33.35 2.35 -18.03
C LEU A 738 32.03 3.11 -17.88
N ALA A 739 32.08 4.45 -17.89
CA ALA A 739 30.88 5.28 -17.76
C ALA A 739 29.86 4.97 -18.87
N THR A 740 30.29 4.84 -20.12
CA THR A 740 29.42 4.50 -21.25
C THR A 740 28.85 3.08 -21.12
N LYS A 741 29.66 2.10 -20.67
CA LYS A 741 29.20 0.73 -20.46
C LYS A 741 28.14 0.64 -19.37
N LEU A 742 28.29 1.39 -18.28
CA LEU A 742 27.33 1.43 -17.18
C LEU A 742 25.97 2.01 -17.62
N LEU A 743 25.95 2.93 -18.59
CA LEU A 743 24.68 3.42 -19.16
C LEU A 743 23.87 2.34 -19.88
N ASN A 744 24.50 1.27 -20.35
CA ASN A 744 23.77 0.13 -20.94
C ASN A 744 23.13 -0.77 -19.88
N GLU A 745 23.51 -0.62 -18.60
CA GLU A 745 22.96 -1.40 -17.48
C GLU A 745 21.89 -0.64 -16.68
N LEU A 746 21.43 0.55 -17.13
CA LEU A 746 20.47 1.37 -16.38
C LEU A 746 19.21 0.62 -15.92
N PRO A 747 18.54 -0.23 -16.74
CA PRO A 747 17.42 -1.04 -16.25
C PRO A 747 17.80 -1.96 -15.08
N GLY A 748 19.01 -2.54 -15.12
CA GLY A 748 19.53 -3.36 -14.04
C GLY A 748 19.90 -2.55 -12.80
N VAL A 749 20.45 -1.34 -12.98
CA VAL A 749 20.74 -0.41 -11.87
C VAL A 749 19.45 0.04 -11.19
N LEU A 750 18.39 0.34 -11.96
CA LEU A 750 17.08 0.65 -11.41
C LEU A 750 16.51 -0.54 -10.63
N ALA A 751 16.58 -1.76 -11.18
CA ALA A 751 16.20 -2.97 -10.45
C ALA A 751 17.01 -3.19 -9.16
N TRP A 752 18.31 -2.88 -9.18
CA TRP A 752 19.18 -2.94 -8.01
C TRP A 752 18.79 -1.93 -6.92
N LEU A 753 18.39 -0.71 -7.30
CA LEU A 753 17.90 0.31 -6.37
C LEU A 753 16.56 -0.11 -5.73
N VAL A 754 15.63 -0.66 -6.53
CA VAL A 754 14.34 -1.17 -6.02
C VAL A 754 14.55 -2.33 -5.05
N ARG A 755 15.44 -3.28 -5.37
CA ARG A 755 15.83 -4.34 -4.42
C ARG A 755 16.35 -3.76 -3.10
N GLY A 756 17.21 -2.74 -3.17
CA GLY A 756 17.67 -2.02 -1.98
C GLY A 756 16.55 -1.39 -1.15
N ALA A 757 15.51 -0.85 -1.79
CA ALA A 757 14.38 -0.23 -1.11
C ALA A 757 13.53 -1.27 -0.36
N ILE A 758 13.33 -2.45 -0.96
CA ILE A 758 12.63 -3.59 -0.35
C ILE A 758 13.43 -4.14 0.83
N GLU A 759 14.73 -4.38 0.64
CA GLU A 759 15.63 -4.87 1.70
C GLU A 759 15.69 -3.91 2.89
N TYR A 760 15.76 -2.59 2.63
CA TYR A 760 15.71 -1.58 3.68
C TYR A 760 14.40 -1.65 4.48
N GLN A 761 13.25 -1.85 3.83
CA GLN A 761 11.97 -1.96 4.54
C GLN A 761 11.88 -3.23 5.41
N GLN A 762 12.59 -4.30 5.04
CA GLN A 762 12.61 -5.55 5.79
C GLN A 762 13.57 -5.51 6.98
N GLU A 763 14.77 -4.95 6.80
CA GLU A 763 15.87 -5.07 7.77
C GLU A 763 16.36 -3.73 8.33
N GLY A 764 15.88 -2.61 7.81
CA GLY A 764 16.44 -1.28 8.05
C GLY A 764 17.80 -1.10 7.34
N LEU A 765 18.49 0.00 7.68
CA LEU A 765 19.81 0.27 7.09
C LEU A 765 20.90 -0.70 7.57
N ASN A 766 20.85 -1.11 8.85
CA ASN A 766 21.87 -1.92 9.53
C ASN A 766 23.32 -1.50 9.15
N PRO A 767 23.77 -0.30 9.55
CA PRO A 767 25.05 0.25 9.12
C PRO A 767 26.24 -0.55 9.69
N PRO A 768 27.23 -0.91 8.84
CA PRO A 768 28.45 -1.60 9.28
C PRO A 768 29.25 -0.78 10.29
N GLU A 769 30.06 -1.46 11.10
CA GLU A 769 30.92 -0.80 12.09
C GLU A 769 31.91 0.20 11.47
N LYS A 770 32.35 -0.03 10.22
CA LYS A 770 33.21 0.93 9.49
C LYS A 770 32.57 2.31 9.35
N THR A 771 31.27 2.37 9.03
CA THR A 771 30.54 3.64 8.90
C THR A 771 30.35 4.33 10.26
N LYS A 772 30.08 3.56 11.33
CA LYS A 772 29.96 4.12 12.68
C LYS A 772 31.30 4.68 13.17
N LYS A 773 32.39 3.93 12.98
CA LYS A 773 33.75 4.37 13.29
C LYS A 773 34.14 5.62 12.50
N ALA A 774 33.89 5.65 11.19
CA ALA A 774 34.16 6.84 10.37
C ALA A 774 33.42 8.09 10.85
N ARG A 775 32.18 7.95 11.34
CA ARG A 775 31.45 9.05 11.97
C ARG A 775 32.09 9.49 13.28
N ASP A 776 32.46 8.54 14.14
CA ASP A 776 33.02 8.84 15.46
C ASP A 776 34.44 9.44 15.35
N GLU A 777 35.25 8.96 14.41
CA GLU A 777 36.56 9.53 14.05
C GLU A 777 36.40 10.96 13.53
N TYR A 778 35.46 11.19 12.60
CA TYR A 778 35.19 12.54 12.10
C TYR A 778 34.66 13.47 13.20
N ARG A 779 33.87 12.95 14.16
CA ARG A 779 33.43 13.71 15.34
C ARG A 779 34.60 14.09 16.23
N ASP A 780 35.52 13.16 16.44
CA ASP A 780 36.73 13.39 17.21
C ASP A 780 37.66 14.40 16.52
N GLU A 781 37.85 14.31 15.20
CA GLU A 781 38.61 15.28 14.38
C GLU A 781 38.06 16.71 14.52
N MET A 782 36.75 16.86 14.70
CA MET A 782 36.07 18.16 14.82
C MET A 782 35.94 18.66 16.28
N ASP A 783 36.41 17.88 17.28
CA ASP A 783 36.38 18.27 18.70
C ASP A 783 37.62 19.10 19.08
N LEU A 784 37.69 20.32 18.55
CA LEU A 784 38.70 21.33 18.89
C LEU A 784 38.87 21.54 20.40
N LEU A 785 37.82 21.31 21.19
CA LEU A 785 37.89 21.41 22.65
C LEU A 785 38.65 20.23 23.26
N LYS A 786 38.48 19.01 22.74
CA LYS A 786 39.25 17.82 23.13
C LYS A 786 40.73 17.99 22.81
N ASP A 787 41.06 18.49 21.63
CA ASP A 787 42.45 18.75 21.23
C ASP A 787 43.11 19.78 22.16
N TRP A 788 42.43 20.90 22.43
CA TRP A 788 42.93 21.89 23.38
C TRP A 788 43.11 21.32 24.80
N ILE A 789 42.17 20.52 25.30
CA ILE A 789 42.32 19.87 26.62
C ILE A 789 43.53 18.94 26.63
N SER A 790 43.75 18.17 25.56
CA SER A 790 44.87 17.25 25.44
C SER A 790 46.22 17.97 25.37
N GLU A 791 46.32 18.99 24.52
CA GLU A 791 47.55 19.72 24.22
C GLU A 791 47.91 20.75 25.29
N CYS A 792 46.93 21.50 25.79
CA CYS A 792 47.15 22.66 26.65
C CYS A 792 46.72 22.44 28.10
N CYS A 793 46.06 21.34 28.43
CA CYS A 793 45.59 21.06 29.79
C CYS A 793 46.10 19.73 30.34
N GLU A 794 46.07 19.62 31.66
CA GLU A 794 46.26 18.41 32.44
C GLU A 794 44.93 18.07 33.12
N VAL A 795 44.50 16.82 33.00
CA VAL A 795 43.26 16.30 33.61
C VAL A 795 43.64 15.33 34.71
N GLY A 796 43.07 15.50 35.90
CA GLY A 796 43.42 14.70 37.08
C GLY A 796 42.32 14.67 38.14
N ASP A 797 42.66 14.22 39.35
CA ASP A 797 41.70 14.06 40.44
C ASP A 797 41.05 15.42 40.80
N PRO A 798 39.70 15.55 40.78
CA PRO A 798 38.99 16.78 41.12
C PRO A 798 39.29 17.35 42.51
N GLU A 799 39.82 16.55 43.44
CA GLU A 799 40.23 17.01 44.77
C GLU A 799 41.61 17.70 44.77
N THR A 800 42.47 17.38 43.80
CA THR A 800 43.87 17.86 43.76
C THR A 800 44.19 18.75 42.56
N VAL A 801 43.46 18.60 41.45
CA VAL A 801 43.63 19.37 40.23
C VAL A 801 42.48 20.36 40.06
N SER A 802 42.78 21.65 39.96
CA SER A 802 41.77 22.67 39.63
C SER A 802 42.41 23.91 39.04
N GLU A 803 41.63 24.68 38.28
CA GLU A 803 42.11 25.90 37.63
C GLU A 803 41.03 26.99 37.54
N LEU A 804 41.46 28.24 37.46
CA LEU A 804 40.56 29.38 37.30
C LEU A 804 39.90 29.37 35.92
N SER A 805 38.60 29.67 35.89
CA SER A 805 37.85 29.75 34.62
C SER A 805 38.40 30.83 33.68
N SER A 806 39.04 31.88 34.22
CA SER A 806 39.73 32.92 33.45
C SER A 806 41.00 32.41 32.78
N ARG A 807 41.85 31.65 33.50
CA ARG A 807 43.08 31.05 32.95
C ARG A 807 42.77 30.01 31.87
N LEU A 808 41.75 29.19 32.09
CA LEU A 808 41.25 28.26 31.06
C LEU A 808 40.76 29.00 29.81
N TRP A 809 40.10 30.16 29.99
CA TRP A 809 39.67 30.99 28.88
C TRP A 809 40.84 31.63 28.12
N GLU A 810 41.84 32.18 28.81
CA GLU A 810 43.05 32.74 28.20
C GLU A 810 43.78 31.68 27.35
N SER A 811 44.01 30.50 27.91
CA SER A 811 44.65 29.38 27.20
C SER A 811 43.85 28.95 25.98
N TRP A 812 42.53 28.82 26.10
CA TRP A 812 41.66 28.51 24.96
C TRP A 812 41.72 29.60 23.88
N GLN A 813 41.67 30.87 24.28
CA GLN A 813 41.67 32.00 23.36
C GLN A 813 42.97 32.04 22.57
N GLU A 814 44.10 31.79 23.21
CA GLU A 814 45.40 31.70 22.55
C GLU A 814 45.45 30.53 21.56
N TYR A 815 45.03 29.34 21.99
CA TYR A 815 44.99 28.14 21.15
C TYR A 815 44.09 28.32 19.92
N ALA A 816 42.86 28.79 20.13
CA ALA A 816 41.88 28.99 19.07
C ALA A 816 42.27 30.13 18.13
N SER A 817 42.95 31.18 18.62
CA SER A 817 43.49 32.26 17.78
C SER A 817 44.60 31.75 16.86
N LYS A 818 45.53 30.94 17.40
CA LYS A 818 46.62 30.31 16.62
C LYS A 818 46.10 29.41 15.51
N LYS A 819 44.98 28.70 15.72
CA LYS A 819 44.33 27.86 14.70
C LYS A 819 43.36 28.60 13.78
N GLY A 820 43.12 29.91 13.98
CA GLY A 820 42.12 30.66 13.20
C GLY A 820 40.66 30.36 13.56
N GLU A 821 40.43 29.58 14.62
CA GLU A 821 39.14 29.00 15.00
C GLU A 821 38.49 29.70 16.22
N LEU A 822 38.87 30.94 16.52
CA LEU A 822 38.34 31.70 17.66
C LEU A 822 36.80 31.82 17.65
N ARG A 823 36.19 31.73 16.46
CA ARG A 823 34.74 31.77 16.27
C ARG A 823 34.02 30.51 16.77
N TYR A 824 34.74 29.42 17.03
CA TYR A 824 34.20 28.12 17.46
C TYR A 824 33.63 28.17 18.90
N ILE A 825 34.39 28.73 19.85
CA ILE A 825 33.92 29.07 21.21
C ILE A 825 34.28 30.53 21.46
N PRO A 826 33.36 31.46 21.15
CA PRO A 826 33.69 32.89 21.06
C PRO A 826 33.69 33.60 22.41
N THR A 827 33.22 32.96 23.50
CA THR A 827 33.13 33.60 24.83
C THR A 827 33.54 32.69 25.98
N SER A 828 34.08 33.27 27.05
CA SER A 828 34.39 32.58 28.31
C SER A 828 33.17 31.83 28.88
N ARG A 829 31.98 32.43 28.78
CA ARG A 829 30.73 31.80 29.24
C ARG A 829 30.39 30.54 28.43
N SER A 830 30.61 30.55 27.11
CA SER A 830 30.41 29.37 26.26
C SER A 830 31.41 28.26 26.54
N LEU A 831 32.69 28.62 26.79
CA LEU A 831 33.71 27.65 27.19
C LEU A 831 33.35 26.98 28.51
N GLY A 832 33.01 27.79 29.53
CA GLY A 832 32.62 27.28 30.84
C GLY A 832 31.42 26.34 30.80
N ARG A 833 30.40 26.63 29.96
CA ARG A 833 29.24 25.74 29.76
C ARG A 833 29.65 24.40 29.12
N ARG A 834 30.54 24.41 28.12
CA ARG A 834 31.02 23.17 27.49
C ARG A 834 31.86 22.34 28.46
N LEU A 835 32.75 22.97 29.23
CA LEU A 835 33.56 22.28 30.25
C LEU A 835 32.74 21.72 31.41
N SER A 836 31.64 22.39 31.81
CA SER A 836 30.77 21.89 32.89
C SER A 836 30.07 20.56 32.58
N SER A 837 30.05 20.13 31.31
CA SER A 837 29.57 18.79 30.94
C SER A 837 30.56 17.68 31.27
N LYS A 838 31.85 18.01 31.47
CA LYS A 838 32.95 17.07 31.73
C LYS A 838 33.56 17.26 33.12
N PHE A 839 33.47 18.47 33.70
CA PHE A 839 34.14 18.85 34.94
C PHE A 839 33.20 19.56 35.91
N LYS A 840 33.42 19.39 37.22
CA LYS A 840 32.62 20.08 38.26
C LYS A 840 33.12 21.51 38.47
N THR A 841 32.20 22.44 38.66
CA THR A 841 32.54 23.83 39.01
C THR A 841 32.54 24.04 40.53
N ALA A 842 33.49 24.80 41.04
CA ALA A 842 33.51 25.27 42.43
C ALA A 842 33.79 26.77 42.50
N LYS A 843 33.55 27.38 43.68
CA LYS A 843 33.99 28.74 43.98
C LYS A 843 35.29 28.68 44.78
N GLY A 844 36.27 29.49 44.38
CA GLY A 844 37.49 29.72 45.16
C GLY A 844 37.24 30.65 46.36
N ALA A 845 38.23 30.77 47.24
CA ALA A 845 38.16 31.59 48.45
C ALA A 845 37.80 33.07 48.18
N ASN A 846 38.12 33.57 46.99
CA ASN A 846 37.92 34.98 46.59
C ASN A 846 36.62 35.16 45.78
N GLY A 847 35.72 34.16 45.74
CA GLY A 847 34.49 34.17 44.93
C GLY A 847 34.68 33.85 43.45
N ALA A 848 35.92 33.74 42.96
CA ALA A 848 36.25 33.38 41.58
C ALA A 848 35.80 31.94 41.26
N ARG A 849 35.28 31.72 40.04
CA ARG A 849 34.87 30.37 39.59
C ARG A 849 36.08 29.56 39.15
N LYS A 850 36.25 28.37 39.74
CA LYS A 850 37.25 27.38 39.35
C LYS A 850 36.60 26.11 38.80
N MET A 851 37.29 25.44 37.90
CA MET A 851 36.91 24.14 37.36
C MET A 851 37.76 23.06 38.05
N LEU A 852 37.13 22.00 38.55
CA LEU A 852 37.80 20.90 39.24
C LEU A 852 38.10 19.76 38.26
N GLY A 853 39.26 19.12 38.42
CA GLY A 853 39.74 18.00 37.61
C GLY A 853 40.46 18.40 36.33
N ILE A 854 40.73 19.69 36.12
CA ILE A 854 41.47 20.21 34.96
C ILE A 854 42.32 21.42 35.35
N ARG A 855 43.54 21.51 34.80
CA ARG A 855 44.37 22.73 34.84
C ARG A 855 45.11 22.97 33.53
N VAL A 856 45.54 24.20 33.28
CA VAL A 856 46.40 24.51 32.12
C VAL A 856 47.79 23.94 32.37
N ARG A 857 48.40 23.28 31.38
CA ARG A 857 49.78 22.82 31.47
C ARG A 857 50.70 24.02 31.60
N VAL A 858 51.62 23.95 32.55
CA VAL A 858 52.69 24.93 32.67
C VAL A 858 53.66 24.67 31.51
N SER A 859 53.82 25.64 30.59
CA SER A 859 54.87 25.53 29.58
C SER A 859 56.22 25.72 30.29
N ALA A 860 57.23 24.96 29.88
CA ALA A 860 58.60 25.12 30.39
C ALA A 860 59.24 26.47 30.00
N ASP A 861 58.51 27.34 29.29
CA ASP A 861 58.96 28.65 28.83
C ASP A 861 58.41 29.82 29.67
N SER A 862 57.61 29.57 30.72
CA SER A 862 57.09 30.66 31.59
C SER A 862 58.01 31.05 32.75
N ASP A 863 59.14 30.36 32.95
CA ASP A 863 60.10 30.67 34.03
C ASP A 863 61.04 31.87 33.73
N LEU A 864 60.78 32.65 32.66
CA LEU A 864 61.63 33.79 32.26
C LEU A 864 61.03 35.18 32.46
N PHE A 865 59.83 35.31 33.04
CA PHE A 865 59.22 36.63 33.29
C PHE A 865 58.50 36.72 34.64
N GLU A 866 59.22 36.53 35.74
CA GLU A 866 58.78 37.05 37.04
C GLU A 866 59.96 37.15 38.03
N ASP A 867 60.94 38.01 37.74
CA ASP A 867 61.79 38.59 38.79
C ASP A 867 62.36 39.95 38.38
N GLU A 868 61.49 40.96 38.20
CA GLU A 868 61.92 42.37 38.21
C GLU A 868 60.71 43.29 38.44
N SER A 869 60.24 43.37 39.69
CA SER A 869 59.68 44.61 40.31
C SER A 869 59.07 44.32 41.67
N GLY A 870 59.87 44.50 42.73
CA GLY A 870 59.36 44.36 44.09
C GLY A 870 60.34 44.70 45.21
N LYS A 871 61.06 45.84 45.12
CA LYS A 871 61.64 46.56 46.28
C LYS A 871 62.17 47.96 45.88
N GLN A 872 61.25 48.93 45.78
CA GLN A 872 61.20 50.17 46.59
C GLN A 872 60.12 51.10 46.05
#